data_AF-A0A7V2QAB6-F1
#
_entry.id   AF-A0A7V2QAB6-F1
#
_cell.length_a   1.000
_cell.length_b   1.000
_cell.length_c   1.000
_cell.angle_alpha   90.00
_cell.angle_beta   90.00
_cell.angle_gamma   90.00
#
_symmetry.space_group_name_H-M   'P 1'
#
loop_
_entity.id
_entity.type
_entity.pdbx_description
1 polymer ?
#
loop_
_entity_poly.entity_id
_entity_poly.type
_entity_poly.pdbx_seq_one_letter_code
_entity_poly.pdbx_strand_id
1 'polypeptide(L)'
;MKRRWKLIALIGLLALLGGVSALQRRVAYSSPSGEPTVVSIVQATGWPVSDAEVETLVRQAVALAGGLENVIEPGDTVVIKPNLAVDVGSERGITTGPRVTRAIVRLALEAGAGQVIIAEGSAPRTGGCEERRPTPKCFRECGYDADRDMVDDVTRVPLIDLNDAGGLDQHAPHLVREIHLQNGLIWSSYWLPKTILEADVLISVPVLKNHTHTGVTLALENQFGIAPLDIYHTPGDYCWKGALSHDPDDLGRHIVDLNLARPPDFVVLDSLRGVIDGQFGHTITDPPMGLILAGSDPVAVDTVGALVMGYDPATIPHLNWAEGAGLGAADVSLITVRGLRVGQVRRDFPVPYGDVQAQRADAIAPAVAIETPGTGSVVTGEAIVWATASDNDAVSKVEFYADDELQAVVTAPPYQATLDLSAHRGQSVVLHAVAYDLALNDAEDSRAVEVIEAPAQGAASIQTATISIPTYPYAAFLHDGTDPDYNITYRYLDWDAYEDSNPTPSLQDYTVLVLENSYLRVTLLPELGGRIYQMVFKPTGHNELYQNSVIKPTHWGPLDSDKNWWLAAGGIEWCLPVEEHGYEWGEPWSYQVITSTAGVTVTLRDTTASDRIRATIKVHLPAGRGYLAVTPQIENPTGSDIDYKYWTNAMLAPGEPLVPGEPLAPGEPLAPGEPLAPGEPLAPGEPLAPGEPLAPGAANTVSKDLHFAFEAEEMSVHSTGDDRLPGYGTVPTGPDYRFSWPTYDGTDFSRLGNWDEWLGFFEYPQAQGDFAGVYDTGADEGVARVFPSGVARGSKGFGFGWANPIGWDNWTDDGSTYVELHGGVAPTFWDTATITAGQALEWTEYWYPLSDVGQLSAATAEAALGVRESGGSFRVGVHSTTPRAAGASTLYVWDRGDCGELARWDLPAIGPGDPFTGSAAAGGRALEDVAFVYADSEENLLAAVNFQDCLPPTSLVESLAPWVGTTSFTVTWTGQDAWSSVAVYDVQVRDGYEGAWTGWLTNTTATSDTFIGGANGHTYFFRARARDTSGNQESYAAEEWGQAFTTVLTETAPVLVTSRKSAAPQQPGVSQTVEYTVFISNTGNLSATVVLTDTPPAEMVVLTETLAASSGPTPIYIGGQIQWGGAVEAGAAVRVTYTLSPTPATPLGVPLTNTAEIAGSVLGLITRQEAVVRMHFVWLPLIMRAS
;
A
#
# COMPACT_ATOMS: atom_id res chain seq x y z
N MET A 1 28.14 -0.32 -48.58
CA MET A 1 28.08 -1.80 -48.74
C MET A 1 29.15 -2.55 -47.90
N LYS A 2 29.43 -2.17 -46.63
CA LYS A 2 30.41 -2.83 -45.74
C LYS A 2 30.00 -2.82 -44.25
N ARG A 3 28.74 -3.13 -43.92
CA ARG A 3 28.24 -3.20 -42.52
C ARG A 3 27.37 -4.42 -42.14
N ARG A 4 27.10 -5.37 -43.05
CA ARG A 4 26.28 -6.57 -42.77
C ARG A 4 27.05 -7.85 -42.37
N TRP A 5 28.39 -7.82 -42.37
CA TRP A 5 29.22 -9.01 -42.07
C TRP A 5 29.70 -9.13 -40.61
N LYS A 6 29.50 -8.10 -39.76
CA LYS A 6 29.92 -8.16 -38.34
C LYS A 6 28.86 -8.75 -37.39
N LEU A 7 27.60 -8.86 -37.82
CA LEU A 7 26.53 -9.39 -36.95
C LEU A 7 26.47 -10.93 -36.98
N ILE A 8 26.71 -11.54 -38.15
CA ILE A 8 26.69 -13.01 -38.32
C ILE A 8 27.90 -13.67 -37.62
N ALA A 9 29.07 -13.01 -37.62
CA ALA A 9 30.26 -13.49 -36.92
C ALA A 9 30.16 -13.45 -35.39
N LEU A 10 29.27 -12.62 -34.82
CA LEU A 10 29.08 -12.54 -33.37
C LEU A 10 28.14 -13.64 -32.86
N ILE A 11 27.09 -13.93 -33.62
CA ILE A 11 26.15 -15.04 -33.34
C ILE A 11 26.87 -16.40 -33.44
N GLY A 12 27.75 -16.57 -34.44
CA GLY A 12 28.56 -17.80 -34.58
C GLY A 12 29.60 -18.00 -33.47
N LEU A 13 30.07 -16.95 -32.80
CA LEU A 13 31.02 -17.06 -31.69
C LEU A 13 30.34 -17.37 -30.35
N LEU A 14 29.11 -16.87 -30.15
CA LEU A 14 28.28 -17.21 -29.00
C LEU A 14 27.79 -18.66 -29.04
N ALA A 15 27.45 -19.19 -30.22
CA ALA A 15 27.11 -20.62 -30.38
C ALA A 15 28.27 -21.56 -30.00
N LEU A 16 29.53 -21.13 -30.20
CA LEU A 16 30.73 -21.88 -29.81
C LEU A 16 31.11 -21.74 -28.32
N LEU A 17 30.52 -20.78 -27.60
CA LEU A 17 30.64 -20.67 -26.14
C LEU A 17 29.50 -21.40 -25.42
N GLY A 18 28.27 -21.34 -25.95
CA GLY A 18 27.14 -22.14 -25.45
C GLY A 18 27.32 -23.65 -25.65
N GLY A 19 28.03 -24.07 -26.70
CA GLY A 19 28.35 -25.48 -26.95
C GLY A 19 29.36 -26.13 -25.99
N VAL A 20 30.02 -25.35 -25.12
CA VAL A 20 30.97 -25.88 -24.12
C VAL A 20 30.35 -25.93 -22.72
N SER A 21 29.39 -25.04 -22.41
CA SER A 21 28.66 -25.06 -21.13
C SER A 21 27.71 -26.26 -20.98
N ALA A 22 27.17 -26.79 -22.09
CA ALA A 22 26.29 -27.97 -22.04
C ALA A 22 27.01 -29.26 -21.59
N LEU A 23 28.30 -29.42 -21.92
CA LEU A 23 29.10 -30.58 -21.47
C LEU A 23 29.70 -30.42 -20.06
N GLN A 24 29.51 -29.29 -19.39
CA GLN A 24 30.00 -29.06 -18.01
C GLN A 24 28.86 -28.88 -16.98
N ARG A 25 27.59 -29.05 -17.36
CA ARG A 25 26.44 -28.98 -16.44
C ARG A 25 26.19 -30.24 -15.59
N ARG A 26 27.01 -31.29 -15.70
CA ARG A 26 26.88 -32.48 -14.84
C ARG A 26 27.82 -32.39 -13.62
N VAL A 27 27.18 -32.22 -12.46
CA VAL A 27 27.69 -32.47 -11.09
C VAL A 27 28.82 -31.55 -10.60
N ALA A 28 28.42 -30.35 -10.21
CA ALA A 28 28.89 -29.74 -8.97
C ALA A 28 27.64 -29.43 -8.14
N TYR A 29 27.33 -30.24 -7.11
CA TYR A 29 26.22 -29.95 -6.20
C TYR A 29 26.58 -28.73 -5.36
N SER A 30 25.86 -27.63 -5.58
CA SER A 30 26.09 -26.34 -4.94
C SER A 30 24.91 -25.98 -4.04
N SER A 31 25.07 -26.24 -2.73
CA SER A 31 24.07 -26.02 -1.67
C SER A 31 22.80 -26.88 -1.81
N PRO A 32 22.03 -27.08 -0.73
CA PRO A 32 20.64 -27.53 -0.86
C PRO A 32 19.86 -26.58 -1.78
N SER A 33 19.09 -27.15 -2.71
CA SER A 33 18.24 -26.40 -3.63
C SER A 33 17.01 -25.90 -2.88
N GLY A 34 17.11 -24.70 -2.29
CA GLY A 34 15.98 -23.97 -1.71
C GLY A 34 15.01 -23.42 -2.77
N GLU A 35 14.75 -24.18 -3.83
CA GLU A 35 13.78 -23.85 -4.88
C GLU A 35 12.45 -24.59 -4.60
N PRO A 36 11.29 -23.92 -4.67
CA PRO A 36 10.00 -24.56 -4.46
C PRO A 36 9.73 -25.72 -5.42
N THR A 37 9.14 -26.79 -4.92
CA THR A 37 8.87 -28.03 -5.65
C THR A 37 7.42 -28.48 -5.47
N VAL A 38 6.96 -29.39 -6.34
CA VAL A 38 5.57 -29.84 -6.39
C VAL A 38 5.49 -31.36 -6.24
N VAL A 39 4.66 -31.80 -5.30
CA VAL A 39 4.26 -33.21 -5.15
C VAL A 39 2.75 -33.32 -5.38
N SER A 40 2.31 -34.28 -6.16
CA SER A 40 0.90 -34.56 -6.36
C SER A 40 0.43 -35.76 -5.54
N ILE A 41 -0.85 -35.75 -5.13
CA ILE A 41 -1.54 -36.87 -4.50
C ILE A 41 -2.91 -37.05 -5.15
N VAL A 42 -3.21 -38.27 -5.63
CA VAL A 42 -4.54 -38.63 -6.16
C VAL A 42 -5.00 -39.97 -5.59
N GLN A 43 -6.31 -40.18 -5.49
CA GLN A 43 -6.91 -41.39 -4.92
C GLN A 43 -7.93 -42.05 -5.86
N ALA A 44 -7.95 -43.38 -5.87
CA ALA A 44 -8.96 -44.18 -6.56
C ALA A 44 -10.36 -43.99 -5.98
N THR A 45 -11.38 -44.09 -6.84
CA THR A 45 -12.79 -43.92 -6.47
C THR A 45 -13.38 -45.13 -5.75
N GLY A 46 -12.70 -46.28 -5.79
CA GLY A 46 -13.11 -47.50 -5.11
C GLY A 46 -12.07 -48.61 -5.16
N TRP A 47 -12.38 -49.75 -4.54
CA TRP A 47 -11.50 -50.93 -4.49
C TRP A 47 -12.26 -52.21 -4.91
N PRO A 48 -11.66 -53.11 -5.71
CA PRO A 48 -10.30 -53.05 -6.28
C PRO A 48 -10.18 -52.10 -7.48
N VAL A 49 -9.05 -51.38 -7.57
CA VAL A 49 -8.77 -50.42 -8.65
C VAL A 49 -8.57 -51.14 -9.99
N SER A 50 -9.31 -50.71 -11.00
CA SER A 50 -9.25 -51.26 -12.37
C SER A 50 -8.01 -50.77 -13.13
N ASP A 51 -7.57 -51.51 -14.15
CA ASP A 51 -6.38 -51.16 -14.96
C ASP A 51 -6.52 -49.79 -15.65
N ALA A 52 -7.73 -49.44 -16.10
CA ALA A 52 -8.03 -48.15 -16.70
C ALA A 52 -8.00 -47.01 -15.67
N GLU A 53 -8.50 -47.26 -14.45
CA GLU A 53 -8.45 -46.29 -13.35
C GLU A 53 -7.02 -46.08 -12.85
N VAL A 54 -6.20 -47.12 -12.76
CA VAL A 54 -4.75 -46.99 -12.47
C VAL A 54 -4.06 -46.10 -13.51
N GLU A 55 -4.34 -46.28 -14.80
CA GLU A 55 -3.77 -45.40 -15.83
C GLU A 55 -4.25 -43.94 -15.67
N THR A 56 -5.55 -43.71 -15.40
CA THR A 56 -6.07 -42.37 -15.13
C THR A 56 -5.39 -41.71 -13.94
N LEU A 57 -5.22 -42.43 -12.82
CA LEU A 57 -4.56 -41.91 -11.61
C LEU A 57 -3.10 -41.54 -11.88
N VAL A 58 -2.35 -42.41 -12.56
CA VAL A 58 -0.95 -42.11 -12.92
C VAL A 58 -0.88 -40.88 -13.83
N ARG A 59 -1.75 -40.77 -14.84
CA ARG A 59 -1.81 -39.59 -15.72
C ARG A 59 -2.15 -38.31 -14.96
N GLN A 60 -3.11 -38.36 -14.04
CA GLN A 60 -3.53 -37.21 -13.24
C GLN A 60 -2.43 -36.76 -12.26
N ALA A 61 -1.79 -37.70 -11.56
CA ALA A 61 -0.67 -37.41 -10.66
C ALA A 61 0.50 -36.76 -11.41
N VAL A 62 0.92 -37.36 -12.53
CA VAL A 62 1.98 -36.84 -13.39
C VAL A 62 1.67 -35.42 -13.89
N ALA A 63 0.44 -35.17 -14.37
CA ALA A 63 0.03 -33.85 -14.85
C ALA A 63 0.04 -32.79 -13.74
N LEU A 64 -0.50 -33.10 -12.56
CA LEU A 64 -0.49 -32.18 -11.41
C LEU A 64 0.93 -31.83 -10.94
N ALA A 65 1.84 -32.80 -11.02
CA ALA A 65 3.27 -32.67 -10.71
C ALA A 65 4.11 -32.02 -11.82
N GLY A 66 3.49 -31.46 -12.87
CA GLY A 66 4.17 -30.69 -13.93
C GLY A 66 4.41 -31.41 -15.26
N GLY A 67 3.94 -32.65 -15.42
CA GLY A 67 4.02 -33.42 -16.67
C GLY A 67 5.40 -34.03 -16.94
N LEU A 68 5.45 -35.01 -17.85
CA LEU A 68 6.73 -35.61 -18.30
C LEU A 68 7.31 -34.87 -19.52
N GLU A 69 6.53 -34.08 -20.22
CA GLU A 69 6.93 -33.23 -21.34
C GLU A 69 7.95 -32.13 -20.96
N ASN A 70 8.07 -31.83 -19.66
CA ASN A 70 9.08 -30.92 -19.11
C ASN A 70 10.34 -31.66 -18.62
N VAL A 71 10.36 -33.00 -18.68
CA VAL A 71 11.45 -33.86 -18.18
C VAL A 71 12.08 -34.68 -19.32
N ILE A 72 11.29 -35.07 -20.34
CA ILE A 72 11.69 -35.91 -21.46
C ILE A 72 11.80 -35.06 -22.73
N GLU A 73 12.97 -35.01 -23.36
CA GLU A 73 13.16 -34.42 -24.68
C GLU A 73 12.86 -35.46 -25.81
N PRO A 74 12.35 -35.02 -26.98
CA PRO A 74 12.08 -35.93 -28.09
C PRO A 74 13.32 -36.66 -28.60
N GLY A 75 13.37 -37.98 -28.38
CA GLY A 75 14.49 -38.85 -28.74
C GLY A 75 15.23 -39.47 -27.55
N ASP A 76 14.93 -39.06 -26.31
CA ASP A 76 15.60 -39.51 -25.10
C ASP A 76 15.49 -41.02 -24.84
N THR A 77 16.50 -41.56 -24.15
CA THR A 77 16.49 -42.90 -23.57
C THR A 77 15.99 -42.83 -22.12
N VAL A 78 14.74 -43.24 -21.91
CA VAL A 78 14.07 -43.23 -20.61
C VAL A 78 14.17 -44.61 -19.96
N VAL A 79 14.71 -44.66 -18.74
CA VAL A 79 14.73 -45.89 -17.92
C VAL A 79 13.72 -45.75 -16.79
N ILE A 80 12.84 -46.74 -16.66
CA ILE A 80 11.82 -46.81 -15.61
C ILE A 80 12.23 -47.92 -14.64
N LYS A 81 12.34 -47.57 -13.35
CA LYS A 81 12.88 -48.44 -12.29
C LYS A 81 11.80 -48.80 -11.24
N PRO A 82 11.06 -49.91 -11.42
CA PRO A 82 10.05 -50.36 -10.46
C PRO A 82 10.68 -51.04 -9.25
N ASN A 83 10.16 -50.78 -8.05
CA ASN A 83 10.57 -51.53 -6.85
C ASN A 83 10.05 -52.97 -6.93
N LEU A 84 10.84 -53.88 -7.50
CA LEU A 84 10.54 -55.30 -7.46
C LEU A 84 11.09 -55.96 -6.20
N ALA A 85 12.26 -55.55 -5.69
CA ALA A 85 12.98 -56.06 -4.51
C ALA A 85 13.20 -57.58 -4.41
N VAL A 86 12.13 -58.38 -4.42
CA VAL A 86 12.09 -59.84 -4.28
C VAL A 86 11.09 -60.47 -5.26
N ASP A 87 11.21 -61.78 -5.47
CA ASP A 87 10.39 -62.58 -6.39
C ASP A 87 8.97 -62.87 -5.84
N VAL A 88 8.18 -61.82 -5.64
CA VAL A 88 6.82 -61.86 -5.08
C VAL A 88 5.87 -60.97 -5.89
N GLY A 89 4.68 -61.47 -6.18
CA GLY A 89 3.68 -60.75 -6.96
C GLY A 89 3.18 -59.45 -6.30
N SER A 90 2.82 -58.49 -7.14
CA SER A 90 2.38 -57.13 -6.73
C SER A 90 1.04 -57.11 -6.01
N GLU A 91 0.30 -58.24 -5.98
CA GLU A 91 -0.90 -58.38 -5.14
C GLU A 91 -0.61 -58.27 -3.64
N ARG A 92 0.66 -58.35 -3.22
CA ARG A 92 1.08 -58.16 -1.82
C ARG A 92 1.48 -56.73 -1.48
N GLY A 93 1.60 -55.83 -2.46
CA GLY A 93 2.06 -54.44 -2.25
C GLY A 93 3.54 -54.26 -1.90
N ILE A 94 4.29 -55.37 -1.73
CA ILE A 94 5.75 -55.35 -1.51
C ILE A 94 6.48 -54.88 -2.78
N THR A 95 5.87 -55.11 -3.95
CA THR A 95 6.45 -54.93 -5.28
C THR A 95 5.54 -54.10 -6.19
N THR A 96 6.12 -53.23 -7.01
CA THR A 96 5.40 -52.27 -7.86
C THR A 96 4.52 -52.97 -8.88
N GLY A 97 3.25 -52.57 -8.95
CA GLY A 97 2.29 -53.12 -9.89
C GLY A 97 2.66 -52.81 -11.35
N PRO A 98 2.75 -53.82 -12.25
CA PRO A 98 3.11 -53.58 -13.66
C PRO A 98 2.14 -52.63 -14.36
N ARG A 99 0.91 -52.50 -13.86
CA ARG A 99 -0.09 -51.54 -14.35
C ARG A 99 0.33 -50.09 -14.19
N VAL A 100 1.00 -49.74 -13.09
CA VAL A 100 1.55 -48.38 -12.84
C VAL A 100 2.73 -48.14 -13.79
N THR A 101 3.70 -49.05 -13.81
CA THR A 101 4.87 -48.97 -14.70
C THR A 101 4.49 -48.86 -16.18
N ARG A 102 3.49 -49.63 -16.63
CA ARG A 102 3.00 -49.59 -18.03
C ARG A 102 2.27 -48.29 -18.38
N ALA A 103 1.62 -47.62 -17.43
CA ALA A 103 1.06 -46.28 -17.64
C ALA A 103 2.17 -45.23 -17.83
N ILE A 104 3.25 -45.33 -17.05
CA ILE A 104 4.43 -44.45 -17.18
C ILE A 104 5.14 -44.69 -18.52
N VAL A 105 5.27 -45.94 -18.99
CA VAL A 105 5.80 -46.25 -20.33
C VAL A 105 5.00 -45.54 -21.43
N ARG A 106 3.66 -45.53 -21.33
CA ARG A 106 2.79 -44.83 -22.31
C ARG A 106 3.05 -43.32 -22.28
N LEU A 107 3.06 -42.71 -21.09
CA LEU A 107 3.33 -41.29 -20.92
C LEU A 107 4.72 -40.88 -21.44
N ALA A 108 5.76 -41.69 -21.19
CA ALA A 108 7.11 -41.42 -21.71
C ALA A 108 7.17 -41.47 -23.25
N LEU A 109 6.49 -42.44 -23.88
CA LEU A 109 6.38 -42.53 -25.33
C LEU A 109 5.55 -41.38 -25.92
N GLU A 110 4.50 -40.93 -25.22
CA GLU A 110 3.67 -39.79 -25.62
C GLU A 110 4.41 -38.45 -25.51
N ALA A 111 5.29 -38.29 -24.50
CA ALA A 111 6.20 -37.15 -24.37
C ALA A 111 7.31 -37.13 -25.45
N GLY A 112 7.56 -38.25 -26.13
CA GLY A 112 8.46 -38.34 -27.28
C GLY A 112 9.75 -39.13 -27.06
N ALA A 113 9.85 -39.93 -25.99
CA ALA A 113 11.01 -40.78 -25.72
C ALA A 113 11.39 -41.62 -26.96
N GLY A 114 12.67 -41.59 -27.36
CA GLY A 114 13.20 -42.37 -28.47
C GLY A 114 13.36 -43.86 -28.12
N GLN A 115 13.62 -44.14 -26.85
CA GLN A 115 13.63 -45.49 -26.30
C GLN A 115 13.12 -45.48 -24.86
N VAL A 116 12.30 -46.47 -24.49
CA VAL A 116 11.90 -46.72 -23.10
C VAL A 116 12.38 -48.11 -22.69
N ILE A 117 12.89 -48.25 -21.47
CA ILE A 117 13.43 -49.48 -20.90
C ILE A 117 12.87 -49.64 -19.47
N ILE A 118 12.52 -50.85 -19.07
CA ILE A 118 12.26 -51.17 -17.66
C ILE A 118 13.48 -51.90 -17.10
N ALA A 119 14.06 -51.45 -15.99
CA ALA A 119 15.29 -52.03 -15.45
C ALA A 119 15.27 -52.15 -13.92
N GLU A 120 15.72 -53.28 -13.38
CA GLU A 120 15.75 -53.53 -11.94
C GLU A 120 16.90 -54.45 -11.51
N GLY A 121 17.30 -54.44 -10.23
CA GLY A 121 18.34 -55.28 -9.65
C GLY A 121 17.90 -55.89 -8.31
N SER A 122 17.05 -56.90 -8.39
CA SER A 122 16.37 -57.56 -7.26
C SER A 122 17.26 -58.55 -6.46
N ALA A 123 16.72 -59.11 -5.38
CA ALA A 123 17.26 -60.24 -4.61
C ALA A 123 16.31 -61.46 -4.64
N PRO A 124 16.78 -62.71 -4.53
CA PRO A 124 15.91 -63.89 -4.45
C PRO A 124 15.39 -64.10 -3.02
N ARG A 125 14.06 -64.23 -2.85
CA ARG A 125 13.39 -64.60 -1.60
C ARG A 125 12.88 -66.04 -1.61
N THR A 126 12.38 -66.54 -2.74
CA THR A 126 11.86 -67.92 -2.85
C THR A 126 12.84 -68.84 -3.59
N GLY A 127 12.97 -70.09 -3.14
CA GLY A 127 13.83 -71.10 -3.78
C GLY A 127 15.31 -71.07 -3.36
N GLY A 128 15.75 -70.08 -2.57
CA GLY A 128 17.13 -69.98 -2.07
C GLY A 128 18.12 -69.37 -3.07
N CYS A 129 19.37 -69.20 -2.64
CA CYS A 129 20.44 -68.51 -3.40
C CYS A 129 21.02 -69.33 -4.57
N GLU A 130 20.28 -70.32 -5.09
CA GLU A 130 20.73 -71.24 -6.14
C GLU A 130 20.71 -70.58 -7.53
N GLU A 131 19.91 -69.54 -7.73
CA GLU A 131 19.74 -68.83 -8.99
C GLU A 131 20.52 -67.49 -8.99
N ARG A 132 21.67 -67.46 -9.68
CA ARG A 132 22.59 -66.30 -9.72
C ARG A 132 21.97 -65.01 -10.29
N ARG A 133 20.87 -65.09 -11.06
CA ARG A 133 20.19 -63.93 -11.66
C ARG A 133 18.75 -63.85 -11.15
N PRO A 134 18.49 -63.16 -10.03
CA PRO A 134 17.15 -63.10 -9.43
C PRO A 134 16.19 -62.18 -10.20
N THR A 135 16.67 -61.18 -10.93
CA THR A 135 15.80 -60.16 -11.56
C THR A 135 14.91 -60.72 -12.68
N PRO A 136 15.40 -61.57 -13.63
CA PRO A 136 14.53 -62.24 -14.61
C PRO A 136 13.41 -63.08 -13.97
N LYS A 137 13.68 -63.66 -12.79
CA LYS A 137 12.65 -64.31 -11.99
C LYS A 137 11.66 -63.31 -11.41
N CYS A 138 12.12 -62.19 -10.85
CA CYS A 138 11.26 -61.14 -10.33
C CYS A 138 10.34 -60.55 -11.42
N PHE A 139 10.86 -60.21 -12.61
CA PHE A 139 10.03 -59.74 -13.72
C PHE A 139 8.88 -60.71 -14.06
N ARG A 140 9.16 -62.02 -14.07
CA ARG A 140 8.12 -63.04 -14.28
C ARG A 140 7.11 -63.12 -13.13
N GLU A 141 7.56 -63.30 -11.89
CA GLU A 141 6.65 -63.49 -10.74
C GLU A 141 5.86 -62.20 -10.41
N CYS A 142 6.37 -61.02 -10.76
CA CYS A 142 5.67 -59.74 -10.62
C CYS A 142 4.74 -59.40 -11.82
N GLY A 143 4.71 -60.21 -12.88
CA GLY A 143 3.78 -60.06 -14.01
C GLY A 143 4.21 -59.14 -15.15
N TYR A 144 5.52 -58.96 -15.33
CA TYR A 144 6.13 -58.23 -16.45
C TYR A 144 6.55 -59.16 -17.61
N ASP A 145 7.09 -60.35 -17.30
CA ASP A 145 7.70 -61.27 -18.27
C ASP A 145 7.19 -62.71 -18.09
N ALA A 146 5.94 -62.98 -18.47
CA ALA A 146 5.34 -64.30 -18.33
C ALA A 146 5.92 -65.33 -19.32
N ASP A 147 6.31 -64.89 -20.54
CA ASP A 147 6.81 -65.76 -21.60
C ASP A 147 8.34 -65.99 -21.59
N ARG A 148 9.08 -65.19 -20.80
CA ARG A 148 10.52 -65.28 -20.50
C ARG A 148 11.43 -64.81 -21.62
N ASP A 149 10.98 -63.85 -22.42
CA ASP A 149 11.77 -63.24 -23.49
C ASP A 149 12.54 -61.97 -23.08
N MET A 150 12.43 -61.54 -21.81
CA MET A 150 12.99 -60.30 -21.26
C MET A 150 12.48 -59.03 -21.95
N VAL A 151 11.20 -59.03 -22.34
CA VAL A 151 10.46 -57.87 -22.85
C VAL A 151 9.11 -57.81 -22.13
N ASP A 152 8.63 -56.62 -21.75
CA ASP A 152 7.33 -56.52 -21.05
C ASP A 152 6.19 -57.08 -21.91
N ASP A 153 5.39 -57.99 -21.34
CA ASP A 153 4.30 -58.71 -22.02
C ASP A 153 3.30 -57.79 -22.76
N VAL A 154 3.12 -56.54 -22.31
CA VAL A 154 2.07 -55.62 -22.78
C VAL A 154 2.63 -54.45 -23.59
N THR A 155 3.64 -53.74 -23.08
CA THR A 155 4.20 -52.56 -23.75
C THR A 155 5.32 -52.92 -24.73
N ARG A 156 5.84 -54.15 -24.66
CA ARG A 156 6.91 -54.68 -25.51
C ARG A 156 8.22 -53.88 -25.42
N VAL A 157 8.47 -53.18 -24.30
CA VAL A 157 9.75 -52.52 -24.00
C VAL A 157 10.75 -53.51 -23.39
N PRO A 158 12.08 -53.35 -23.60
CA PRO A 158 13.07 -54.25 -23.03
C PRO A 158 13.09 -54.24 -21.51
N LEU A 159 13.33 -55.42 -20.91
CA LEU A 159 13.58 -55.61 -19.49
C LEU A 159 15.08 -55.84 -19.26
N ILE A 160 15.69 -55.10 -18.33
CA ILE A 160 17.14 -55.20 -18.04
C ILE A 160 17.39 -55.60 -16.60
N ASP A 161 18.27 -56.59 -16.43
CA ASP A 161 18.81 -57.04 -15.14
C ASP A 161 20.02 -56.19 -14.75
N LEU A 162 19.82 -55.24 -13.82
CA LEU A 162 20.86 -54.38 -13.27
C LEU A 162 21.88 -55.12 -12.40
N ASN A 163 21.63 -56.38 -12.04
CA ASN A 163 22.60 -57.20 -11.32
C ASN A 163 23.70 -57.78 -12.22
N ASP A 164 23.54 -57.76 -13.55
CA ASP A 164 24.51 -58.33 -14.48
C ASP A 164 25.71 -57.39 -14.68
N ALA A 165 26.81 -57.67 -13.98
CA ALA A 165 28.10 -57.01 -14.20
C ALA A 165 28.99 -57.76 -15.21
N GLY A 166 28.45 -58.80 -15.87
CA GLY A 166 29.12 -59.70 -16.81
C GLY A 166 29.68 -60.96 -16.15
N GLY A 167 29.51 -61.12 -14.85
CA GLY A 167 30.23 -62.11 -14.05
C GLY A 167 30.25 -61.73 -12.58
N LEU A 168 30.18 -62.73 -11.70
CA LEU A 168 30.44 -62.55 -10.27
C LEU A 168 31.85 -61.97 -10.08
N ASP A 169 31.98 -60.91 -9.30
CA ASP A 169 33.21 -60.13 -9.10
C ASP A 169 33.84 -59.57 -10.41
N GLN A 170 33.07 -59.47 -11.51
CA GLN A 170 33.54 -58.92 -12.78
C GLN A 170 32.95 -57.54 -13.03
N HIS A 171 33.77 -56.65 -13.58
CA HIS A 171 33.36 -55.31 -13.98
C HIS A 171 33.41 -55.19 -15.51
N ALA A 172 32.46 -55.82 -16.22
CA ALA A 172 32.46 -55.80 -17.67
C ALA A 172 32.20 -54.36 -18.19
N PRO A 173 33.13 -53.75 -18.97
CA PRO A 173 33.10 -52.31 -19.27
C PRO A 173 32.01 -51.87 -20.26
N HIS A 174 31.19 -52.82 -20.74
CA HIS A 174 30.00 -52.57 -21.54
C HIS A 174 28.70 -52.67 -20.74
N LEU A 175 28.75 -53.15 -19.49
CA LEU A 175 27.60 -53.28 -18.59
C LEU A 175 27.69 -52.33 -17.40
N VAL A 176 28.87 -52.16 -16.81
CA VAL A 176 29.08 -51.32 -15.61
C VAL A 176 30.19 -50.28 -15.79
N ARG A 177 30.16 -49.23 -14.97
CA ARG A 177 31.17 -48.16 -14.88
C ARG A 177 31.34 -47.72 -13.43
N GLU A 178 32.58 -47.48 -13.01
CA GLU A 178 32.86 -46.83 -11.72
C GLU A 178 32.52 -45.34 -11.80
N ILE A 179 31.81 -44.84 -10.80
CA ILE A 179 31.60 -43.41 -10.56
C ILE A 179 32.27 -43.02 -9.25
N HIS A 180 32.82 -41.82 -9.18
CA HIS A 180 33.40 -41.25 -7.97
C HIS A 180 32.47 -40.17 -7.41
N LEU A 181 32.14 -40.27 -6.13
CA LEU A 181 31.34 -39.27 -5.42
C LEU A 181 32.25 -38.19 -4.85
N GLN A 182 31.91 -36.92 -5.07
CA GLN A 182 32.64 -35.79 -4.47
C GLN A 182 32.35 -35.68 -2.97
N ASN A 183 31.09 -35.91 -2.57
CA ASN A 183 30.57 -35.75 -1.21
C ASN A 183 29.90 -37.04 -0.69
N GLY A 184 30.46 -38.21 -0.99
CA GLY A 184 29.92 -39.49 -0.49
C GLY A 184 29.97 -39.57 1.04
N LEU A 185 28.87 -39.97 1.66
CA LEU A 185 28.68 -40.06 3.10
C LEU A 185 29.30 -41.31 3.72
N ILE A 186 29.44 -42.39 2.94
CA ILE A 186 30.09 -43.63 3.40
C ILE A 186 31.20 -44.10 2.46
N TRP A 187 31.00 -44.11 1.14
CA TRP A 187 32.04 -44.49 0.16
C TRP A 187 32.31 -43.40 -0.89
N SER A 188 33.55 -43.38 -1.40
CA SER A 188 33.99 -42.43 -2.43
C SER A 188 33.80 -42.91 -3.87
N SER A 189 33.44 -44.19 -4.10
CA SER A 189 33.12 -44.70 -5.43
C SER A 189 32.19 -45.91 -5.40
N TYR A 190 31.45 -46.07 -6.51
CA TYR A 190 30.54 -47.19 -6.76
C TYR A 190 30.66 -47.64 -8.22
N TRP A 191 30.71 -48.96 -8.46
CA TRP A 191 30.45 -49.56 -9.76
C TRP A 191 28.95 -49.69 -9.98
N LEU A 192 28.42 -49.03 -11.01
CA LEU A 192 26.98 -49.01 -11.33
C LEU A 192 26.70 -49.36 -12.81
N PRO A 193 25.48 -49.85 -13.14
CA PRO A 193 25.08 -50.17 -14.50
C PRO A 193 25.11 -48.96 -15.44
N LYS A 194 25.67 -49.17 -16.62
CA LYS A 194 25.63 -48.18 -17.71
C LYS A 194 24.22 -47.84 -18.13
N THR A 195 23.29 -48.79 -18.11
CA THR A 195 21.86 -48.54 -18.34
C THR A 195 21.31 -47.40 -17.47
N ILE A 196 21.74 -47.29 -16.21
CA ILE A 196 21.30 -46.23 -15.29
C ILE A 196 22.12 -44.94 -15.49
N LEU A 197 23.44 -45.08 -15.69
CA LEU A 197 24.38 -43.96 -15.80
C LEU A 197 24.40 -43.25 -17.17
N GLU A 198 23.89 -43.90 -18.20
CA GLU A 198 23.85 -43.44 -19.59
C GLU A 198 22.38 -43.20 -20.04
N ALA A 199 21.40 -43.35 -19.15
CA ALA A 199 20.02 -42.90 -19.36
C ALA A 199 19.94 -41.38 -19.37
N ASP A 200 19.19 -40.84 -20.33
CA ASP A 200 18.89 -39.41 -20.41
C ASP A 200 17.92 -39.05 -19.28
N VAL A 201 16.87 -39.87 -19.08
CA VAL A 201 15.87 -39.74 -17.99
C VAL A 201 15.74 -41.05 -17.20
N LEU A 202 15.73 -40.96 -15.88
CA LEU A 202 15.49 -42.05 -14.93
C LEU A 202 14.23 -41.78 -14.11
N ILE A 203 13.19 -42.60 -14.29
CA ILE A 203 11.94 -42.53 -13.53
C ILE A 203 11.92 -43.64 -12.47
N SER A 204 11.87 -43.27 -11.18
CA SER A 204 11.73 -44.21 -10.06
C SER A 204 10.26 -44.54 -9.84
N VAL A 205 9.92 -45.82 -9.69
CA VAL A 205 8.53 -46.27 -9.42
C VAL A 205 8.47 -47.10 -8.12
N PRO A 206 8.66 -46.46 -6.95
CA PRO A 206 8.68 -47.11 -5.64
C PRO A 206 7.29 -47.58 -5.16
N VAL A 207 7.24 -48.18 -3.96
CA VAL A 207 5.99 -48.52 -3.24
C VAL A 207 5.97 -47.90 -1.84
N LEU A 208 4.78 -47.53 -1.37
CA LEU A 208 4.55 -47.01 -0.01
C LEU A 208 4.66 -48.14 1.02
N LYS A 209 5.75 -48.19 1.80
CA LYS A 209 6.10 -49.36 2.64
C LYS A 209 7.03 -49.00 3.80
N ASN A 210 6.76 -49.59 4.96
CA ASN A 210 7.65 -49.60 6.13
C ASN A 210 8.93 -50.43 5.89
N HIS A 211 10.08 -49.96 6.37
CA HIS A 211 11.35 -50.71 6.38
C HIS A 211 11.94 -50.76 7.81
N THR A 212 12.55 -51.88 8.22
CA THR A 212 12.95 -52.12 9.62
C THR A 212 14.28 -51.50 10.05
N HIS A 213 14.96 -50.78 9.17
CA HIS A 213 16.28 -50.17 9.41
C HIS A 213 16.40 -48.71 8.94
N THR A 214 15.35 -48.16 8.33
CA THR A 214 15.36 -46.87 7.61
C THR A 214 14.03 -46.13 7.79
N GLY A 215 13.13 -46.61 8.64
CA GLY A 215 11.72 -46.20 8.74
C GLY A 215 10.87 -46.62 7.53
N VAL A 216 11.24 -46.15 6.34
CA VAL A 216 10.44 -46.21 5.11
C VAL A 216 11.29 -46.66 3.91
N THR A 217 10.65 -47.24 2.89
CA THR A 217 11.29 -47.60 1.62
C THR A 217 11.26 -46.43 0.62
N LEU A 218 10.09 -46.14 0.03
CA LEU A 218 9.88 -45.02 -0.89
C LEU A 218 10.93 -44.90 -2.02
N ALA A 219 11.19 -43.71 -2.56
CA ALA A 219 11.96 -43.49 -3.79
C ALA A 219 13.47 -43.56 -3.61
N LEU A 220 14.00 -43.04 -2.50
CA LEU A 220 15.44 -43.00 -2.23
C LEU A 220 15.97 -44.42 -1.99
N GLU A 221 15.31 -45.23 -1.13
CA GLU A 221 15.72 -46.64 -0.89
C GLU A 221 15.56 -47.48 -2.17
N ASN A 222 14.60 -47.16 -3.06
CA ASN A 222 14.45 -47.88 -4.33
C ASN A 222 15.75 -47.84 -5.16
N GLN A 223 16.56 -46.78 -5.08
CA GLN A 223 17.87 -46.73 -5.75
C GLN A 223 18.87 -47.77 -5.24
N PHE A 224 18.69 -48.37 -4.06
CA PHE A 224 19.49 -49.53 -3.63
C PHE A 224 19.45 -50.71 -4.62
N GLY A 225 18.40 -50.78 -5.45
CA GLY A 225 18.31 -51.70 -6.58
C GLY A 225 19.36 -51.50 -7.69
N ILE A 226 19.95 -50.31 -7.87
CA ILE A 226 20.93 -50.04 -8.96
C ILE A 226 22.32 -50.63 -8.69
N ALA A 227 22.65 -50.93 -7.44
CA ALA A 227 23.93 -51.55 -7.08
C ALA A 227 23.95 -53.03 -7.53
N PRO A 228 24.84 -53.46 -8.45
CA PRO A 228 24.75 -54.83 -9.01
C PRO A 228 25.12 -55.91 -8.00
N LEU A 229 24.25 -56.92 -7.85
CA LEU A 229 24.49 -58.06 -6.96
C LEU A 229 25.73 -58.88 -7.36
N ASP A 230 26.09 -58.97 -8.66
CA ASP A 230 27.37 -59.59 -9.08
C ASP A 230 28.60 -58.94 -8.40
N ILE A 231 28.51 -57.68 -7.97
CA ILE A 231 29.59 -56.89 -7.35
C ILE A 231 29.41 -56.77 -5.83
N TYR A 232 28.22 -56.44 -5.36
CA TYR A 232 27.98 -56.09 -3.94
C TYR A 232 27.41 -57.23 -3.09
N HIS A 233 27.49 -58.48 -3.53
CA HIS A 233 27.06 -59.63 -2.76
C HIS A 233 27.87 -59.85 -1.47
N THR A 234 27.32 -60.59 -0.51
CA THR A 234 28.07 -61.06 0.65
C THR A 234 29.07 -62.14 0.22
N PRO A 235 30.37 -62.09 0.58
CA PRO A 235 31.35 -63.09 0.12
C PRO A 235 30.94 -64.54 0.43
N GLY A 236 30.59 -65.30 -0.62
CA GLY A 236 30.09 -66.68 -0.52
C GLY A 236 28.58 -66.86 -0.38
N ASP A 237 27.79 -65.77 -0.33
CA ASP A 237 26.33 -65.77 -0.36
C ASP A 237 25.81 -64.73 -1.36
N TYR A 238 25.25 -65.22 -2.46
CA TYR A 238 24.74 -64.42 -3.57
C TYR A 238 23.26 -64.03 -3.43
N CYS A 239 22.62 -64.25 -2.27
CA CYS A 239 21.24 -63.78 -2.07
C CYS A 239 21.15 -62.26 -1.85
N TRP A 240 22.12 -61.64 -1.17
CA TRP A 240 21.95 -60.29 -0.61
C TRP A 240 23.11 -59.37 -0.95
N LYS A 241 22.82 -58.07 -1.11
CA LYS A 241 23.79 -57.01 -1.40
C LYS A 241 24.63 -56.62 -0.16
N GLY A 242 25.07 -57.61 0.62
CA GLY A 242 25.67 -57.42 1.95
C GLY A 242 27.10 -56.88 1.96
N ALA A 243 27.71 -56.58 0.80
CA ALA A 243 28.88 -55.71 0.76
C ALA A 243 28.50 -54.24 1.04
N LEU A 244 27.26 -53.85 0.76
CA LEU A 244 26.65 -52.64 1.30
C LEU A 244 26.17 -52.97 2.72
N SER A 245 26.63 -52.21 3.71
CA SER A 245 26.26 -52.45 5.10
C SER A 245 24.76 -52.20 5.31
N HIS A 246 24.07 -53.18 5.88
CA HIS A 246 22.67 -53.08 6.28
C HIS A 246 22.54 -52.78 7.79
N ASP A 247 23.62 -52.31 8.43
CA ASP A 247 23.56 -51.76 9.78
C ASP A 247 22.72 -50.45 9.76
N PRO A 248 21.88 -50.19 10.78
CA PRO A 248 21.08 -48.97 10.85
C PRO A 248 21.87 -47.67 10.67
N ASP A 249 23.12 -47.61 11.14
CA ASP A 249 23.95 -46.40 11.03
C ASP A 249 24.59 -46.20 9.63
N ASP A 250 24.61 -47.25 8.79
CA ASP A 250 25.28 -47.24 7.47
C ASP A 250 24.30 -47.26 6.29
N LEU A 251 23.18 -48.01 6.39
CA LEU A 251 22.29 -48.27 5.26
C LEU A 251 21.73 -46.97 4.65
N GLY A 252 21.31 -46.03 5.50
CA GLY A 252 20.84 -44.71 5.06
C GLY A 252 21.91 -43.91 4.31
N ARG A 253 23.20 -44.07 4.64
CA ARG A 253 24.30 -43.40 3.94
C ARG A 253 24.56 -44.02 2.57
N HIS A 254 24.48 -45.34 2.45
CA HIS A 254 24.54 -46.02 1.14
C HIS A 254 23.37 -45.60 0.23
N ILE A 255 22.17 -45.41 0.79
CA ILE A 255 21.01 -44.90 0.06
C ILE A 255 21.29 -43.49 -0.52
N VAL A 256 21.77 -42.56 0.31
CA VAL A 256 22.12 -41.20 -0.15
C VAL A 256 23.25 -41.22 -1.18
N ASP A 257 24.30 -42.01 -0.97
CA ASP A 257 25.41 -42.18 -1.92
C ASP A 257 24.95 -42.64 -3.30
N LEU A 258 24.02 -43.60 -3.37
CA LEU A 258 23.47 -44.10 -4.63
C LEU A 258 22.59 -43.07 -5.34
N ASN A 259 21.85 -42.24 -4.58
CA ASN A 259 21.11 -41.12 -5.16
C ASN A 259 22.04 -39.97 -5.61
N LEU A 260 23.16 -39.72 -4.92
CA LEU A 260 24.24 -38.83 -5.41
C LEU A 260 24.94 -39.36 -6.67
N ALA A 261 24.97 -40.68 -6.85
CA ALA A 261 25.55 -41.32 -8.03
C ALA A 261 24.67 -41.17 -9.28
N ARG A 262 23.35 -41.33 -9.12
CA ARG A 262 22.33 -41.01 -10.12
C ARG A 262 20.98 -40.78 -9.41
N PRO A 263 20.53 -39.52 -9.25
CA PRO A 263 19.19 -39.27 -8.74
C PRO A 263 18.15 -39.68 -9.79
N PRO A 264 16.93 -40.06 -9.38
CA PRO A 264 15.76 -40.02 -10.26
C PRO A 264 15.54 -38.60 -10.78
N ASP A 265 15.11 -38.46 -12.04
CA ASP A 265 14.64 -37.18 -12.59
C ASP A 265 13.12 -37.01 -12.40
N PHE A 266 12.42 -38.10 -12.10
CA PHE A 266 11.00 -38.12 -11.74
C PHE A 266 10.66 -39.35 -10.89
N VAL A 267 9.64 -39.24 -10.05
CA VAL A 267 9.14 -40.31 -9.19
C VAL A 267 7.63 -40.49 -9.38
N VAL A 268 7.17 -41.75 -9.45
CA VAL A 268 5.75 -42.11 -9.33
C VAL A 268 5.62 -43.23 -8.29
N LEU A 269 5.18 -42.88 -7.09
CA LEU A 269 5.07 -43.78 -5.95
C LEU A 269 3.76 -44.58 -6.02
N ASP A 270 3.86 -45.91 -6.22
CA ASP A 270 2.75 -46.86 -6.17
C ASP A 270 2.28 -47.02 -4.73
N SER A 271 1.32 -46.18 -4.37
CA SER A 271 0.66 -46.13 -3.07
C SER A 271 -0.72 -46.81 -3.11
N LEU A 272 -0.97 -47.74 -4.04
CA LEU A 272 -2.28 -48.37 -4.17
C LEU A 272 -2.62 -49.27 -2.98
N ARG A 273 -1.61 -49.84 -2.30
CA ARG A 273 -1.79 -50.77 -1.18
C ARG A 273 -1.33 -50.20 0.17
N GLY A 274 -0.07 -49.80 0.30
CA GLY A 274 0.53 -49.45 1.58
C GLY A 274 0.88 -50.70 2.41
N VAL A 275 2.17 -50.98 2.65
CA VAL A 275 2.63 -52.15 3.43
C VAL A 275 3.13 -51.72 4.81
N ILE A 276 2.58 -52.34 5.86
CA ILE A 276 2.75 -51.87 7.25
C ILE A 276 3.69 -52.71 8.12
N ASP A 277 3.98 -53.96 7.77
CA ASP A 277 4.74 -54.91 8.59
C ASP A 277 6.16 -55.18 8.07
N GLY A 278 6.81 -54.15 7.53
CA GLY A 278 8.22 -54.15 7.14
C GLY A 278 8.48 -54.54 5.68
N GLN A 279 9.76 -54.56 5.31
CA GLN A 279 10.21 -54.59 3.92
C GLN A 279 9.90 -55.89 3.16
N PHE A 280 9.69 -56.97 3.91
CA PHE A 280 9.26 -58.29 3.43
C PHE A 280 7.88 -58.69 3.95
N GLY A 281 7.14 -57.75 4.55
CA GLY A 281 5.87 -57.94 5.23
C GLY A 281 4.76 -58.58 4.38
N HIS A 282 3.66 -58.94 5.02
CA HIS A 282 2.50 -59.58 4.39
C HIS A 282 1.18 -58.85 4.69
N THR A 283 1.26 -57.74 5.41
CA THR A 283 0.11 -56.96 5.87
C THR A 283 0.09 -55.62 5.15
N ILE A 284 -1.01 -55.36 4.45
CA ILE A 284 -1.30 -54.05 3.85
C ILE A 284 -2.24 -53.26 4.77
N THR A 285 -2.43 -51.96 4.50
CA THR A 285 -3.48 -51.19 5.19
C THR A 285 -4.88 -51.76 4.88
N ASP A 286 -5.78 -51.66 5.86
CA ASP A 286 -7.20 -52.00 5.71
C ASP A 286 -8.06 -50.81 6.17
N PRO A 287 -8.77 -50.11 5.26
CA PRO A 287 -8.78 -50.33 3.82
C PRO A 287 -7.41 -50.04 3.17
N PRO A 288 -7.14 -50.54 1.95
CA PRO A 288 -5.96 -50.17 1.16
C PRO A 288 -5.87 -48.65 0.94
N MET A 289 -4.67 -48.15 0.71
CA MET A 289 -4.43 -46.70 0.51
C MET A 289 -5.11 -46.16 -0.75
N GLY A 290 -5.00 -46.87 -1.88
CA GLY A 290 -5.62 -46.49 -3.16
C GLY A 290 -5.02 -45.23 -3.81
N LEU A 291 -3.81 -44.82 -3.42
CA LEU A 291 -3.19 -43.57 -3.85
C LEU A 291 -2.17 -43.76 -4.99
N ILE A 292 -1.91 -42.69 -5.73
CA ILE A 292 -0.66 -42.48 -6.50
C ILE A 292 -0.10 -41.12 -6.08
N LEU A 293 1.20 -41.04 -5.83
CA LEU A 293 1.92 -39.78 -5.65
C LEU A 293 2.96 -39.61 -6.76
N ALA A 294 3.23 -38.37 -7.19
CA ALA A 294 4.25 -38.08 -8.19
C ALA A 294 4.94 -36.73 -7.97
N GLY A 295 6.19 -36.60 -8.44
CA GLY A 295 7.00 -35.39 -8.34
C GLY A 295 8.35 -35.54 -9.03
N SER A 296 8.99 -34.43 -9.39
CA SER A 296 10.35 -34.40 -9.94
C SER A 296 11.44 -34.50 -8.86
N ASP A 297 11.16 -34.02 -7.65
CA ASP A 297 12.06 -34.08 -6.50
C ASP A 297 11.85 -35.38 -5.69
N PRO A 298 12.84 -36.29 -5.62
CA PRO A 298 12.70 -37.55 -4.90
C PRO A 298 12.72 -37.39 -3.37
N VAL A 299 13.35 -36.33 -2.83
CA VAL A 299 13.35 -36.06 -1.39
C VAL A 299 11.98 -35.53 -0.98
N ALA A 300 11.40 -34.61 -1.75
CA ALA A 300 10.06 -34.07 -1.47
C ALA A 300 8.96 -35.15 -1.57
N VAL A 301 9.03 -36.03 -2.58
CA VAL A 301 8.08 -37.15 -2.70
C VAL A 301 8.20 -38.13 -1.52
N ASP A 302 9.41 -38.38 -1.01
CA ASP A 302 9.60 -39.26 0.14
C ASP A 302 9.22 -38.59 1.47
N THR A 303 9.45 -37.28 1.63
CA THR A 303 8.97 -36.45 2.74
C THR A 303 7.44 -36.47 2.82
N VAL A 304 6.75 -36.18 1.72
CA VAL A 304 5.27 -36.28 1.67
C VAL A 304 4.81 -37.72 1.87
N GLY A 305 5.52 -38.72 1.31
CA GLY A 305 5.23 -40.14 1.53
C GLY A 305 5.32 -40.56 2.99
N ALA A 306 6.33 -40.08 3.73
CA ALA A 306 6.50 -40.32 5.16
C ALA A 306 5.36 -39.68 5.98
N LEU A 307 4.97 -38.44 5.66
CA LEU A 307 3.83 -37.77 6.32
C LEU A 307 2.50 -38.48 6.05
N VAL A 308 2.27 -38.98 4.82
CA VAL A 308 1.11 -39.81 4.48
C VAL A 308 1.08 -41.13 5.28
N MET A 309 2.24 -41.66 5.68
CA MET A 309 2.37 -42.82 6.58
C MET A 309 2.33 -42.45 8.07
N GLY A 310 2.21 -41.17 8.41
CA GLY A 310 2.18 -40.66 9.78
C GLY A 310 3.53 -40.72 10.50
N TYR A 311 4.63 -40.45 9.79
CA TYR A 311 5.97 -40.32 10.38
C TYR A 311 6.52 -38.91 10.22
N ASP A 312 7.31 -38.46 11.20
CA ASP A 312 8.07 -37.22 11.12
C ASP A 312 9.28 -37.39 10.18
N PRO A 313 9.32 -36.69 9.02
CA PRO A 313 10.44 -36.77 8.07
C PRO A 313 11.78 -36.40 8.70
N ALA A 314 11.79 -35.44 9.65
CA ALA A 314 13.00 -35.01 10.34
C ALA A 314 13.61 -36.10 11.23
N THR A 315 12.87 -37.18 11.51
CA THR A 315 13.37 -38.35 12.26
C THR A 315 13.83 -39.51 11.37
N ILE A 316 13.69 -39.38 10.05
CA ILE A 316 14.17 -40.36 9.06
C ILE A 316 15.55 -39.89 8.56
N PRO A 317 16.68 -40.48 9.01
CA PRO A 317 18.00 -39.85 8.86
C PRO A 317 18.42 -39.62 7.41
N HIS A 318 18.02 -40.52 6.51
CA HIS A 318 18.42 -40.45 5.10
C HIS A 318 17.70 -39.35 4.32
N LEU A 319 16.56 -38.82 4.80
CA LEU A 319 15.92 -37.63 4.22
C LEU A 319 16.74 -36.37 4.54
N ASN A 320 17.01 -36.13 5.82
CA ASN A 320 17.87 -35.01 6.28
C ASN A 320 19.26 -35.05 5.62
N TRP A 321 19.84 -36.23 5.46
CA TRP A 321 21.14 -36.40 4.79
C TRP A 321 21.06 -36.17 3.27
N ALA A 322 19.94 -36.51 2.63
CA ALA A 322 19.72 -36.26 1.20
C ALA A 322 19.54 -34.75 0.92
N GLU A 323 18.72 -34.06 1.72
CA GLU A 323 18.57 -32.60 1.66
C GLU A 323 19.91 -31.90 1.93
N GLY A 324 20.60 -32.25 3.02
CA GLY A 324 21.90 -31.69 3.37
C GLY A 324 23.01 -31.96 2.32
N ALA A 325 22.84 -32.99 1.49
CA ALA A 325 23.71 -33.27 0.34
C ALA A 325 23.27 -32.57 -0.97
N GLY A 326 22.12 -31.91 -0.98
CA GLY A 326 21.57 -31.17 -2.11
C GLY A 326 20.86 -32.04 -3.15
N LEU A 327 20.21 -33.13 -2.73
CA LEU A 327 19.43 -34.01 -3.61
C LEU A 327 17.99 -33.55 -3.86
N GLY A 328 17.45 -32.65 -3.02
CA GLY A 328 16.07 -32.18 -3.05
C GLY A 328 15.67 -31.52 -1.74
N ALA A 329 14.40 -31.12 -1.60
CA ALA A 329 13.85 -30.47 -0.41
C ALA A 329 13.15 -31.46 0.55
N ALA A 330 13.44 -31.36 1.85
CA ALA A 330 12.66 -31.95 2.93
C ALA A 330 11.92 -30.88 3.75
N ASP A 331 12.37 -29.62 3.72
CA ASP A 331 11.63 -28.45 4.22
C ASP A 331 10.26 -28.32 3.52
N VAL A 332 9.20 -28.58 4.28
CA VAL A 332 7.81 -28.58 3.80
C VAL A 332 7.30 -27.18 3.39
N SER A 333 7.95 -26.10 3.83
CA SER A 333 7.61 -24.74 3.38
C SER A 333 7.90 -24.56 1.88
N LEU A 334 8.81 -25.36 1.32
CA LEU A 334 9.17 -25.39 -0.10
C LEU A 334 8.35 -26.40 -0.94
N ILE A 335 7.50 -27.23 -0.32
CA ILE A 335 6.78 -28.32 -1.00
C ILE A 335 5.29 -27.95 -1.16
N THR A 336 4.85 -27.60 -2.36
CA THR A 336 3.42 -27.43 -2.67
C THR A 336 2.79 -28.78 -3.03
N VAL A 337 1.76 -29.18 -2.29
CA VAL A 337 1.02 -30.42 -2.53
C VAL A 337 -0.20 -30.14 -3.41
N ARG A 338 -0.35 -30.88 -4.52
CA ARG A 338 -1.46 -30.71 -5.47
C ARG A 338 -2.36 -31.94 -5.57
N GLY A 339 -3.66 -31.71 -5.71
CA GLY A 339 -4.68 -32.77 -5.64
C GLY A 339 -5.21 -32.89 -4.21
N LEU A 340 -5.03 -34.05 -3.57
CA LEU A 340 -5.41 -34.24 -2.17
C LEU A 340 -4.33 -33.72 -1.23
N ARG A 341 -4.73 -33.09 -0.11
CA ARG A 341 -3.81 -32.65 0.95
C ARG A 341 -3.40 -33.84 1.84
N VAL A 342 -2.27 -33.71 2.52
CA VAL A 342 -1.74 -34.78 3.40
C VAL A 342 -2.73 -35.13 4.51
N GLY A 343 -3.33 -34.14 5.19
CA GLY A 343 -4.34 -34.34 6.22
C GLY A 343 -5.57 -35.13 5.76
N GLN A 344 -5.92 -35.09 4.47
CA GLN A 344 -7.06 -35.83 3.89
C GLN A 344 -6.77 -37.33 3.67
N VAL A 345 -5.50 -37.71 3.51
CA VAL A 345 -5.12 -39.08 3.09
C VAL A 345 -4.21 -39.81 4.09
N ARG A 346 -3.64 -39.10 5.06
CA ARG A 346 -2.72 -39.63 6.07
C ARG A 346 -3.35 -40.83 6.80
N ARG A 347 -2.53 -41.88 6.97
CA ARG A 347 -2.84 -43.01 7.86
C ARG A 347 -1.60 -43.37 8.62
N ASP A 348 -1.68 -43.35 9.95
CA ASP A 348 -0.60 -43.70 10.84
C ASP A 348 -0.22 -45.19 10.73
N PHE A 349 0.81 -45.51 9.96
CA PHE A 349 1.34 -46.87 9.85
C PHE A 349 2.00 -47.25 11.19
N PRO A 350 1.87 -48.49 11.68
CA PRO A 350 2.55 -48.93 12.90
C PRO A 350 4.06 -48.78 12.76
N VAL A 351 4.73 -48.24 13.77
CA VAL A 351 6.19 -48.03 13.78
C VAL A 351 6.92 -49.35 13.47
N PRO A 352 7.95 -49.36 12.59
CA PRO A 352 8.58 -50.61 12.14
C PRO A 352 9.17 -51.46 13.26
N TYR A 353 9.03 -52.78 13.14
CA TYR A 353 9.51 -53.72 14.16
C TYR A 353 11.04 -53.79 14.19
N GLY A 354 11.66 -53.12 15.16
CA GLY A 354 13.11 -53.10 15.37
C GLY A 354 13.78 -51.75 15.08
N ASP A 355 13.04 -50.80 14.52
CA ASP A 355 13.51 -49.42 14.33
C ASP A 355 13.15 -48.56 15.55
N VAL A 356 14.04 -47.66 15.94
CA VAL A 356 13.88 -46.72 17.07
C VAL A 356 14.03 -45.27 16.63
N GLN A 357 14.23 -45.00 15.33
CA GLN A 357 14.53 -43.67 14.83
C GLN A 357 13.30 -42.95 14.25
N ALA A 358 12.48 -43.60 13.43
CA ALA A 358 11.26 -42.98 12.88
C ALA A 358 10.18 -42.76 13.97
N GLN A 359 9.83 -41.49 14.21
CA GLN A 359 8.83 -41.06 15.20
C GLN A 359 7.53 -40.60 14.54
N ARG A 360 6.54 -40.24 15.35
CA ARG A 360 5.28 -39.64 14.86
C ARG A 360 5.46 -38.16 14.56
N ALA A 361 5.00 -37.75 13.38
CA ALA A 361 4.72 -36.35 13.10
C ALA A 361 3.55 -35.87 13.97
N ASP A 362 3.48 -34.57 14.24
CA ASP A 362 2.30 -33.94 14.83
C ASP A 362 1.04 -34.30 14.04
N ALA A 363 -0.11 -34.37 14.70
CA ALA A 363 -1.41 -34.69 14.14
C ALA A 363 -2.49 -33.65 14.51
N ILE A 364 -2.13 -32.58 15.21
CA ILE A 364 -2.98 -31.41 15.40
C ILE A 364 -2.81 -30.52 14.16
N ALA A 365 -3.90 -29.87 13.74
CA ALA A 365 -3.88 -28.95 12.61
C ALA A 365 -3.72 -27.50 13.11
N PRO A 366 -3.10 -26.61 12.32
CA PRO A 366 -3.03 -25.19 12.65
C PRO A 366 -4.43 -24.57 12.69
N ALA A 367 -4.54 -23.35 13.21
CA ALA A 367 -5.69 -22.47 13.04
C ALA A 367 -5.37 -21.39 12.01
N VAL A 368 -6.33 -21.00 11.18
CA VAL A 368 -6.22 -19.91 10.19
C VAL A 368 -7.52 -19.12 10.12
N ALA A 369 -7.42 -17.82 9.84
CA ALA A 369 -8.57 -16.95 9.56
C ALA A 369 -8.19 -15.86 8.56
N ILE A 370 -9.08 -15.57 7.59
CA ILE A 370 -8.96 -14.41 6.70
C ILE A 370 -9.53 -13.18 7.43
N GLU A 371 -8.67 -12.19 7.67
CA GLU A 371 -8.97 -10.93 8.36
C GLU A 371 -9.53 -9.88 7.40
N THR A 372 -8.96 -9.82 6.20
CA THR A 372 -9.35 -8.88 5.14
C THR A 372 -9.08 -9.54 3.78
N PRO A 373 -9.98 -9.41 2.80
CA PRO A 373 -11.29 -8.77 2.87
C PRO A 373 -12.32 -9.57 3.68
N GLY A 374 -13.18 -8.88 4.43
CA GLY A 374 -14.28 -9.50 5.18
C GLY A 374 -15.35 -10.11 4.26
N THR A 375 -16.20 -10.98 4.81
CA THR A 375 -17.23 -11.71 4.05
C THR A 375 -18.15 -10.76 3.27
N GLY A 376 -18.37 -11.04 1.98
CA GLY A 376 -19.23 -10.23 1.12
C GLY A 376 -18.60 -8.91 0.65
N SER A 377 -17.33 -8.65 0.95
CA SER A 377 -16.64 -7.44 0.48
C SER A 377 -16.66 -7.31 -1.04
N VAL A 378 -16.85 -6.08 -1.50
CA VAL A 378 -16.64 -5.72 -2.90
C VAL A 378 -15.17 -5.30 -3.07
N VAL A 379 -14.42 -5.97 -3.94
CA VAL A 379 -12.98 -5.76 -4.19
C VAL A 379 -12.72 -5.40 -5.66
N THR A 380 -11.52 -4.92 -5.99
CA THR A 380 -11.18 -4.60 -7.40
C THR A 380 -10.43 -5.75 -8.07
N GLY A 381 -10.01 -5.56 -9.33
CA GLY A 381 -9.15 -6.51 -10.04
C GLY A 381 -7.78 -6.77 -9.41
N GLU A 382 -7.37 -6.00 -8.40
CA GLU A 382 -6.33 -6.38 -7.44
C GLU A 382 -6.92 -6.29 -6.03
N ALA A 383 -6.59 -7.24 -5.16
CA ALA A 383 -7.05 -7.29 -3.78
C ALA A 383 -5.90 -7.72 -2.85
N ILE A 384 -5.67 -6.99 -1.75
CA ILE A 384 -4.77 -7.41 -0.69
C ILE A 384 -5.56 -8.30 0.27
N VAL A 385 -5.05 -9.50 0.53
CA VAL A 385 -5.63 -10.47 1.46
C VAL A 385 -4.69 -10.64 2.64
N TRP A 386 -5.23 -10.56 3.85
CA TRP A 386 -4.56 -10.75 5.13
C TRP A 386 -5.15 -11.96 5.85
N ALA A 387 -4.29 -12.74 6.50
CA ALA A 387 -4.70 -13.84 7.34
C ALA A 387 -3.84 -13.95 8.60
N THR A 388 -4.46 -14.40 9.69
CA THR A 388 -3.75 -14.94 10.85
C THR A 388 -3.59 -16.44 10.71
N ALA A 389 -2.46 -16.98 11.17
CA ALA A 389 -2.25 -18.41 11.31
C ALA A 389 -1.44 -18.70 12.58
N SER A 390 -1.81 -19.77 13.29
CA SER A 390 -1.17 -20.22 14.53
C SER A 390 -1.21 -21.73 14.64
N ASP A 391 -0.30 -22.31 15.43
CA ASP A 391 -0.14 -23.76 15.58
C ASP A 391 0.44 -24.07 16.97
N ASN A 392 0.37 -25.32 17.43
CA ASN A 392 0.95 -25.74 18.71
C ASN A 392 2.46 -26.02 18.67
N ASP A 393 3.06 -26.19 17.49
CA ASP A 393 4.51 -26.24 17.29
C ASP A 393 4.97 -25.08 16.38
N ALA A 394 4.59 -25.12 15.10
CA ALA A 394 4.91 -24.06 14.13
C ALA A 394 4.08 -24.14 12.84
N VAL A 395 3.57 -22.98 12.40
CA VAL A 395 3.08 -22.80 11.02
C VAL A 395 4.28 -22.78 10.06
N SER A 396 4.28 -23.64 9.06
CA SER A 396 5.32 -23.70 8.01
C SER A 396 5.05 -22.73 6.86
N LYS A 397 3.78 -22.51 6.52
CA LYS A 397 3.34 -21.56 5.48
C LYS A 397 1.82 -21.33 5.51
N VAL A 398 1.41 -20.23 4.87
CA VAL A 398 0.04 -19.97 4.43
C VAL A 398 0.02 -19.88 2.91
N GLU A 399 -0.88 -20.61 2.27
CA GLU A 399 -1.14 -20.57 0.83
C GLU A 399 -2.46 -19.83 0.55
N PHE A 400 -2.44 -18.85 -0.35
CA PHE A 400 -3.60 -18.03 -0.73
C PHE A 400 -4.12 -18.41 -2.11
N TYR A 401 -5.42 -18.62 -2.24
CA TYR A 401 -6.08 -19.04 -3.49
C TYR A 401 -7.21 -18.08 -3.87
N ALA A 402 -7.48 -18.00 -5.18
CA ALA A 402 -8.71 -17.46 -5.75
C ALA A 402 -9.45 -18.61 -6.44
N ASP A 403 -10.62 -18.96 -5.92
CA ASP A 403 -11.27 -20.26 -6.10
C ASP A 403 -10.22 -21.41 -5.93
N ASP A 404 -10.07 -22.30 -6.92
CA ASP A 404 -9.07 -23.38 -6.90
C ASP A 404 -7.64 -22.95 -7.33
N GLU A 405 -7.41 -21.68 -7.71
CA GLU A 405 -6.12 -21.21 -8.27
C GLU A 405 -5.20 -20.59 -7.20
N LEU A 406 -4.07 -21.25 -6.93
CA LEU A 406 -3.03 -20.78 -6.02
C LEU A 406 -2.41 -19.47 -6.54
N GLN A 407 -2.57 -18.40 -5.76
CA GLN A 407 -2.06 -17.05 -6.08
C GLN A 407 -0.71 -16.76 -5.39
N ALA A 408 -0.56 -17.15 -4.12
CA ALA A 408 0.64 -16.84 -3.33
C ALA A 408 0.93 -17.88 -2.24
N VAL A 409 2.20 -17.93 -1.80
CA VAL A 409 2.66 -18.74 -0.66
C VAL A 409 3.50 -17.82 0.23
N VAL A 410 3.20 -17.79 1.54
CA VAL A 410 3.85 -16.93 2.53
C VAL A 410 4.34 -17.78 3.70
N THR A 411 5.66 -17.76 3.96
CA THR A 411 6.32 -18.66 4.92
C THR A 411 6.66 -18.03 6.28
N ALA A 412 6.29 -16.76 6.50
CA ALA A 412 6.48 -16.06 7.76
C ALA A 412 5.46 -14.92 7.91
N PRO A 413 5.04 -14.56 9.14
CA PRO A 413 4.10 -13.47 9.38
C PRO A 413 4.74 -12.08 9.12
N PRO A 414 3.95 -11.05 8.77
CA PRO A 414 2.50 -11.09 8.58
C PRO A 414 2.10 -11.87 7.31
N TYR A 415 1.11 -12.75 7.42
CA TYR A 415 0.65 -13.55 6.28
C TYR A 415 -0.31 -12.72 5.44
N GLN A 416 0.23 -12.07 4.41
CA GLN A 416 -0.55 -11.28 3.46
C GLN A 416 -0.03 -11.44 2.03
N ALA A 417 -0.93 -11.26 1.06
CA ALA A 417 -0.60 -11.29 -0.36
C ALA A 417 -1.52 -10.37 -1.16
N THR A 418 -1.00 -9.79 -2.26
CA THR A 418 -1.82 -9.14 -3.28
C THR A 418 -2.19 -10.17 -4.34
N LEU A 419 -3.48 -10.39 -4.54
CA LEU A 419 -4.05 -11.35 -5.51
C LEU A 419 -4.48 -10.60 -6.78
N ASP A 420 -4.15 -11.15 -7.95
CA ASP A 420 -4.64 -10.67 -9.25
C ASP A 420 -6.01 -11.30 -9.54
N LEU A 421 -7.07 -10.53 -9.29
CA LEU A 421 -8.45 -10.92 -9.56
C LEU A 421 -8.94 -10.36 -10.90
N SER A 422 -8.06 -9.86 -11.77
CA SER A 422 -8.45 -9.16 -13.00
C SER A 422 -9.21 -10.03 -14.00
N ALA A 423 -8.98 -11.36 -13.98
CA ALA A 423 -9.73 -12.34 -14.75
C ALA A 423 -11.20 -12.51 -14.28
N HIS A 424 -11.47 -12.17 -13.02
CA HIS A 424 -12.74 -12.41 -12.35
C HIS A 424 -13.68 -11.18 -12.28
N ARG A 425 -13.32 -10.07 -12.93
CA ARG A 425 -14.14 -8.84 -12.95
C ARG A 425 -15.59 -9.10 -13.39
N GLY A 426 -16.53 -8.59 -12.61
CA GLY A 426 -17.98 -8.79 -12.76
C GLY A 426 -18.48 -10.13 -12.24
N GLN A 427 -17.71 -10.82 -11.38
CA GLN A 427 -18.05 -12.14 -10.83
C GLN A 427 -17.71 -12.20 -9.32
N SER A 428 -18.40 -13.10 -8.63
CA SER A 428 -18.06 -13.52 -7.27
C SER A 428 -16.89 -14.50 -7.32
N VAL A 429 -15.95 -14.39 -6.38
CA VAL A 429 -14.79 -15.28 -6.20
C VAL A 429 -14.73 -15.72 -4.75
N VAL A 430 -14.38 -16.97 -4.48
CA VAL A 430 -14.05 -17.43 -3.13
C VAL A 430 -12.54 -17.31 -2.93
N LEU A 431 -12.12 -16.43 -2.02
CA LEU A 431 -10.73 -16.37 -1.58
C LEU A 431 -10.51 -17.41 -0.49
N HIS A 432 -9.42 -18.18 -0.55
CA HIS A 432 -9.06 -19.14 0.48
C HIS A 432 -7.68 -18.82 1.06
N ALA A 433 -7.51 -19.02 2.37
CA ALA A 433 -6.23 -19.03 3.05
C ALA A 433 -6.07 -20.38 3.75
N VAL A 434 -5.04 -21.13 3.37
CA VAL A 434 -4.76 -22.47 3.89
C VAL A 434 -3.45 -22.42 4.67
N ALA A 435 -3.51 -22.58 5.99
CA ALA A 435 -2.31 -22.70 6.81
C ALA A 435 -1.87 -24.17 6.91
N TYR A 436 -0.56 -24.37 6.91
CA TYR A 436 0.07 -25.68 7.08
C TYR A 436 1.06 -25.64 8.26
N ASP A 437 1.13 -26.71 9.02
CA ASP A 437 2.18 -26.93 10.04
C ASP A 437 3.45 -27.59 9.41
N LEU A 438 4.40 -28.02 10.25
CA LEU A 438 5.58 -28.79 9.82
C LEU A 438 5.26 -30.24 9.37
N ALA A 439 4.08 -30.77 9.69
CA ALA A 439 3.63 -32.10 9.30
C ALA A 439 2.69 -32.10 8.06
N LEU A 440 2.45 -30.93 7.46
CA LEU A 440 1.43 -30.70 6.44
C LEU A 440 0.02 -31.14 6.88
N ASN A 441 -0.27 -31.07 8.18
CA ASN A 441 -1.65 -30.90 8.65
C ASN A 441 -2.12 -29.50 8.23
N ASP A 442 -3.38 -29.38 7.83
CA ASP A 442 -3.90 -28.16 7.24
C ASP A 442 -5.21 -27.70 7.88
N ALA A 443 -5.39 -26.39 7.91
CA ALA A 443 -6.67 -25.74 8.14
C ALA A 443 -6.89 -24.64 7.10
N GLU A 444 -8.16 -24.30 6.89
CA GLU A 444 -8.59 -23.40 5.83
C GLU A 444 -9.71 -22.48 6.31
N ASP A 445 -9.62 -21.21 5.92
CA ASP A 445 -10.72 -20.26 5.98
C ASP A 445 -10.96 -19.67 4.59
N SER A 446 -12.20 -19.24 4.32
CA SER A 446 -12.60 -18.72 3.01
C SER A 446 -13.57 -17.53 3.08
N ARG A 447 -13.51 -16.66 2.06
CA ARG A 447 -14.30 -15.43 1.95
C ARG A 447 -14.79 -15.24 0.53
N ALA A 448 -16.11 -15.19 0.35
CA ALA A 448 -16.70 -14.76 -0.93
C ALA A 448 -16.58 -13.23 -1.07
N VAL A 449 -16.11 -12.78 -2.24
CA VAL A 449 -15.96 -11.36 -2.62
C VAL A 449 -16.51 -11.10 -4.01
N GLU A 450 -17.09 -9.92 -4.23
CA GLU A 450 -17.52 -9.46 -5.55
C GLU A 450 -16.43 -8.60 -6.21
N VAL A 451 -15.96 -8.99 -7.39
CA VAL A 451 -14.84 -8.31 -8.06
C VAL A 451 -15.34 -7.26 -9.07
N ILE A 452 -15.15 -5.97 -8.77
CA ILE A 452 -15.57 -4.86 -9.63
C ILE A 452 -14.45 -4.30 -10.53
N GLU A 453 -14.86 -3.69 -11.64
CA GLU A 453 -13.95 -2.94 -12.52
C GLU A 453 -13.54 -1.60 -11.88
N ALA A 454 -12.25 -1.45 -11.57
CA ALA A 454 -11.67 -0.21 -11.05
C ALA A 454 -11.83 0.95 -12.06
N PRO A 455 -12.10 2.18 -11.60
CA PRO A 455 -12.21 3.34 -12.47
C PRO A 455 -10.88 3.66 -13.16
N ALA A 456 -10.96 4.17 -14.39
CA ALA A 456 -9.82 4.81 -15.04
C ALA A 456 -9.28 5.96 -14.17
N GLN A 457 -7.96 6.16 -14.18
CA GLN A 457 -7.29 7.18 -13.38
C GLN A 457 -7.89 8.58 -13.64
N GLY A 458 -8.24 9.30 -12.57
CA GLY A 458 -8.91 10.62 -12.66
C GLY A 458 -10.37 10.58 -13.09
N ALA A 459 -11.03 9.42 -13.07
CA ALA A 459 -12.48 9.27 -13.20
C ALA A 459 -13.10 8.77 -11.88
N ALA A 460 -14.41 8.99 -11.73
CA ALA A 460 -15.23 8.27 -10.76
C ALA A 460 -16.23 7.35 -11.49
N SER A 461 -16.48 6.17 -10.93
CA SER A 461 -17.45 5.18 -11.40
C SER A 461 -18.47 4.87 -10.30
N ILE A 462 -19.55 4.19 -10.70
CA ILE A 462 -20.52 3.60 -9.77
C ILE A 462 -20.99 2.26 -10.32
N GLN A 463 -21.11 1.28 -9.43
CA GLN A 463 -21.67 -0.04 -9.72
C GLN A 463 -22.71 -0.40 -8.66
N THR A 464 -23.74 -1.14 -9.05
CA THR A 464 -24.69 -1.76 -8.13
C THR A 464 -24.27 -3.20 -7.94
N ALA A 465 -24.08 -3.61 -6.69
CA ALA A 465 -23.70 -4.97 -6.31
C ALA A 465 -24.58 -5.46 -5.16
N THR A 466 -24.33 -6.69 -4.70
CA THR A 466 -24.97 -7.29 -3.52
C THR A 466 -23.89 -7.50 -2.46
N ILE A 467 -24.22 -7.27 -1.19
CA ILE A 467 -23.43 -7.71 -0.05
C ILE A 467 -24.27 -8.63 0.84
N SER A 468 -23.72 -9.76 1.26
CA SER A 468 -24.37 -10.69 2.19
C SER A 468 -23.85 -10.41 3.60
N ILE A 469 -24.69 -9.87 4.48
CA ILE A 469 -24.32 -9.53 5.86
C ILE A 469 -25.06 -10.50 6.81
N PRO A 470 -24.41 -11.08 7.83
CA PRO A 470 -25.10 -11.76 8.91
C PRO A 470 -26.11 -10.81 9.57
N THR A 471 -27.38 -11.21 9.65
CA THR A 471 -28.45 -10.35 10.15
C THR A 471 -29.31 -11.11 11.15
N TYR A 472 -29.54 -10.52 12.32
CA TYR A 472 -30.49 -11.03 13.29
C TYR A 472 -31.94 -10.88 12.78
N PRO A 473 -32.86 -11.82 13.06
CA PRO A 473 -34.21 -11.84 12.49
C PRO A 473 -35.21 -10.81 13.10
N TYR A 474 -34.75 -9.60 13.45
CA TYR A 474 -35.52 -8.55 14.14
C TYR A 474 -36.80 -8.15 13.39
N ALA A 475 -36.80 -8.18 12.05
CA ALA A 475 -37.87 -7.64 11.21
C ALA A 475 -39.25 -8.29 11.47
N ALA A 476 -39.29 -9.54 11.96
CA ALA A 476 -40.53 -10.24 12.29
C ALA A 476 -41.20 -9.76 13.59
N PHE A 477 -40.47 -8.99 14.41
CA PHE A 477 -40.86 -8.53 15.75
C PHE A 477 -41.07 -7.01 15.82
N LEU A 478 -41.08 -6.33 14.66
CA LEU A 478 -41.29 -4.88 14.60
C LEU A 478 -42.78 -4.50 14.63
N HIS A 479 -43.08 -3.46 15.39
CA HIS A 479 -44.39 -2.84 15.50
C HIS A 479 -44.37 -1.37 15.09
N ASP A 480 -45.50 -0.88 14.59
CA ASP A 480 -45.70 0.52 14.21
C ASP A 480 -46.11 1.36 15.43
N GLY A 481 -45.34 2.42 15.70
CA GLY A 481 -45.72 3.58 16.50
C GLY A 481 -46.03 4.78 15.60
N THR A 482 -46.56 5.86 16.17
CA THR A 482 -46.73 7.12 15.44
C THR A 482 -46.40 8.28 16.36
N ASP A 483 -45.49 9.14 15.90
CA ASP A 483 -45.23 10.42 16.51
C ASP A 483 -46.17 11.47 15.89
N PRO A 484 -47.11 12.05 16.66
CA PRO A 484 -48.08 13.01 16.16
C PRO A 484 -47.51 14.41 15.94
N ASP A 485 -46.38 14.75 16.55
CA ASP A 485 -45.77 16.09 16.45
C ASP A 485 -44.99 16.22 15.13
N TYR A 486 -44.39 15.12 14.67
CA TYR A 486 -43.73 15.05 13.35
C TYR A 486 -44.58 14.43 12.24
N ASN A 487 -45.71 13.80 12.57
CA ASN A 487 -46.53 12.97 11.66
C ASN A 487 -45.68 11.86 10.99
N ILE A 488 -44.87 11.18 11.80
CA ILE A 488 -43.99 10.08 11.39
C ILE A 488 -44.47 8.77 12.01
N THR A 489 -44.55 7.72 11.18
CA THR A 489 -44.64 6.34 11.67
C THR A 489 -43.23 5.85 11.97
N TYR A 490 -42.96 5.45 13.21
CA TYR A 490 -41.68 4.87 13.62
C TYR A 490 -41.86 3.39 13.96
N ARG A 491 -40.78 2.62 13.92
CA ARG A 491 -40.76 1.22 14.36
C ARG A 491 -40.27 1.10 15.80
N TYR A 492 -40.78 0.11 16.52
CA TYR A 492 -40.20 -0.38 17.78
C TYR A 492 -40.19 -1.91 17.81
N LEU A 493 -39.26 -2.50 18.57
CA LEU A 493 -39.09 -3.94 18.69
C LEU A 493 -39.90 -4.48 19.88
N ASP A 494 -40.59 -5.61 19.69
CA ASP A 494 -41.12 -6.42 20.81
C ASP A 494 -39.97 -7.25 21.40
N TRP A 495 -39.29 -6.70 22.40
CA TRP A 495 -38.14 -7.32 23.06
C TRP A 495 -38.46 -8.67 23.69
N ASP A 496 -39.57 -8.77 24.44
CA ASP A 496 -40.01 -10.03 25.07
C ASP A 496 -40.16 -11.12 24.00
N ALA A 497 -40.87 -10.84 22.89
CA ALA A 497 -41.08 -11.81 21.82
C ALA A 497 -39.81 -12.12 21.00
N TYR A 498 -38.93 -11.14 20.81
CA TYR A 498 -37.66 -11.30 20.12
C TYR A 498 -36.69 -12.17 20.92
N GLU A 499 -36.50 -11.91 22.21
CA GLU A 499 -35.62 -12.67 23.09
C GLU A 499 -36.14 -14.09 23.36
N ASP A 500 -37.45 -14.28 23.57
CA ASP A 500 -38.09 -15.60 23.69
C ASP A 500 -37.88 -16.48 22.44
N SER A 501 -37.57 -15.89 21.28
CA SER A 501 -37.28 -16.64 20.05
C SER A 501 -35.90 -17.29 20.02
N ASN A 502 -35.00 -16.93 20.95
CA ASN A 502 -33.57 -17.27 20.97
C ASN A 502 -32.92 -17.02 19.58
N PRO A 503 -32.87 -15.75 19.15
CA PRO A 503 -32.57 -15.40 17.77
C PRO A 503 -31.09 -15.65 17.46
N THR A 504 -30.80 -16.14 16.25
CA THR A 504 -29.43 -16.30 15.73
C THR A 504 -29.32 -15.64 14.37
N PRO A 505 -28.18 -15.02 14.03
CA PRO A 505 -28.04 -14.33 12.76
C PRO A 505 -28.00 -15.30 11.58
N SER A 506 -28.43 -14.84 10.41
CA SER A 506 -28.34 -15.57 9.15
C SER A 506 -27.92 -14.60 8.04
N LEU A 507 -27.19 -15.08 7.02
CA LEU A 507 -26.80 -14.24 5.89
C LEU A 507 -28.04 -13.67 5.18
N GLN A 508 -28.10 -12.36 5.07
CA GLN A 508 -29.09 -11.62 4.31
C GLN A 508 -28.39 -10.78 3.24
N ASP A 509 -28.90 -10.87 2.02
CA ASP A 509 -28.41 -10.10 0.87
C ASP A 509 -29.03 -8.69 0.89
N TYR A 510 -28.18 -7.67 0.72
CA TYR A 510 -28.55 -6.26 0.60
C TYR A 510 -28.02 -5.65 -0.70
N THR A 511 -28.82 -4.81 -1.34
CA THR A 511 -28.37 -4.02 -2.50
C THR A 511 -27.41 -2.92 -2.03
N VAL A 512 -26.21 -2.85 -2.62
CA VAL A 512 -25.25 -1.76 -2.39
C VAL A 512 -25.01 -0.92 -3.64
N LEU A 513 -24.69 0.36 -3.41
CA LEU A 513 -24.18 1.27 -4.43
C LEU A 513 -22.72 1.56 -4.11
N VAL A 514 -21.80 1.05 -4.92
CA VAL A 514 -20.36 1.24 -4.75
C VAL A 514 -19.90 2.35 -5.69
N LEU A 515 -19.51 3.48 -5.11
CA LEU A 515 -18.89 4.60 -5.81
C LEU A 515 -17.37 4.46 -5.67
N GLU A 516 -16.60 4.67 -6.73
CA GLU A 516 -15.15 4.56 -6.67
C GLU A 516 -14.45 5.64 -7.50
N ASN A 517 -13.31 6.15 -7.02
CA ASN A 517 -12.40 6.99 -7.79
C ASN A 517 -10.94 6.51 -7.63
N SER A 518 -9.95 7.37 -7.89
CA SER A 518 -8.53 7.00 -7.73
C SER A 518 -8.05 6.85 -6.28
N TYR A 519 -8.81 7.34 -5.28
CA TYR A 519 -8.42 7.44 -3.87
C TYR A 519 -9.40 6.79 -2.88
N LEU A 520 -10.70 6.78 -3.19
CA LEU A 520 -11.76 6.27 -2.32
C LEU A 520 -12.60 5.21 -3.04
N ARG A 521 -13.04 4.20 -2.28
CA ARG A 521 -14.17 3.32 -2.59
C ARG A 521 -15.22 3.49 -1.48
N VAL A 522 -16.42 3.93 -1.84
CA VAL A 522 -17.50 4.27 -0.91
C VAL A 522 -18.71 3.40 -1.18
N THR A 523 -19.16 2.64 -0.19
CA THR A 523 -20.30 1.72 -0.29
C THR A 523 -21.51 2.34 0.42
N LEU A 524 -22.63 2.51 -0.28
CA LEU A 524 -23.90 2.96 0.31
C LEU A 524 -24.88 1.80 0.45
N LEU A 525 -25.67 1.79 1.52
CA LEU A 525 -26.76 0.84 1.79
C LEU A 525 -28.12 1.55 1.76
N PRO A 526 -28.78 1.66 0.58
CA PRO A 526 -30.14 2.20 0.47
C PRO A 526 -31.17 1.54 1.39
N GLU A 527 -31.05 0.24 1.63
CA GLU A 527 -32.04 -0.55 2.37
C GLU A 527 -31.97 -0.37 3.89
N LEU A 528 -30.89 0.22 4.43
CA LEU A 528 -30.69 0.47 5.87
C LEU A 528 -30.41 1.96 6.13
N GLY A 529 -31.45 2.79 6.01
CA GLY A 529 -31.39 4.24 6.25
C GLY A 529 -30.68 5.04 5.15
N GLY A 530 -30.31 4.42 4.02
CA GLY A 530 -29.47 5.07 3.02
C GLY A 530 -28.07 5.43 3.53
N ARG A 531 -27.55 4.72 4.53
CA ARG A 531 -26.27 5.03 5.19
C ARG A 531 -25.07 4.87 4.24
N ILE A 532 -24.00 5.60 4.53
CA ILE A 532 -22.66 5.27 3.98
C ILE A 532 -22.12 4.13 4.84
N TYR A 533 -21.97 2.93 4.29
CA TYR A 533 -21.58 1.74 5.05
C TYR A 533 -20.07 1.55 5.13
N GLN A 534 -19.34 1.90 4.06
CA GLN A 534 -17.88 1.81 4.01
C GLN A 534 -17.31 3.06 3.33
N MET A 535 -16.13 3.49 3.78
CA MET A 535 -15.29 4.47 3.11
C MET A 535 -13.86 3.93 3.15
N VAL A 536 -13.46 3.24 2.08
CA VAL A 536 -12.13 2.63 1.96
C VAL A 536 -11.17 3.61 1.31
N PHE A 537 -10.08 3.93 2.01
CA PHE A 537 -9.00 4.75 1.52
C PHE A 537 -8.01 3.89 0.74
N LYS A 538 -8.05 3.98 -0.60
CA LYS A 538 -7.29 3.10 -1.50
C LYS A 538 -5.75 3.16 -1.36
N PRO A 539 -5.11 4.28 -0.97
CA PRO A 539 -3.68 4.33 -0.72
C PRO A 539 -3.17 3.46 0.44
N THR A 540 -3.93 3.32 1.53
CA THR A 540 -3.59 2.39 2.64
C THR A 540 -4.32 1.06 2.53
N GLY A 541 -5.49 1.05 1.89
CA GLY A 541 -6.37 -0.10 1.74
C GLY A 541 -7.40 -0.24 2.86
N HIS A 542 -7.36 0.62 3.87
CA HIS A 542 -8.17 0.51 5.09
C HIS A 542 -9.57 1.11 4.93
N ASN A 543 -10.51 0.63 5.73
CA ASN A 543 -11.86 1.18 5.85
C ASN A 543 -11.91 2.07 7.09
N GLU A 544 -12.28 3.34 6.90
CA GLU A 544 -12.29 4.35 7.96
C GLU A 544 -13.51 4.28 8.88
N LEU A 545 -14.60 3.69 8.37
CA LEU A 545 -15.87 3.58 9.06
C LEU A 545 -15.94 2.23 9.77
N TYR A 546 -16.40 2.22 11.02
CA TYR A 546 -16.74 0.97 11.70
C TYR A 546 -17.82 0.23 10.90
N GLN A 547 -17.59 -1.05 10.63
CA GLN A 547 -18.51 -1.90 9.90
C GLN A 547 -18.88 -3.08 10.80
N ASN A 548 -20.10 -3.10 11.35
CA ASN A 548 -20.48 -4.22 12.21
C ASN A 548 -20.49 -5.53 11.40
N SER A 549 -19.88 -6.58 11.95
CA SER A 549 -19.83 -7.91 11.31
C SER A 549 -21.20 -8.59 11.27
N VAL A 550 -22.15 -8.08 12.05
CA VAL A 550 -23.55 -8.51 12.11
C VAL A 550 -24.50 -7.31 12.19
N ILE A 551 -25.67 -7.38 11.56
CA ILE A 551 -26.76 -6.42 11.77
C ILE A 551 -27.56 -6.87 13.01
N LYS A 552 -27.35 -6.17 14.13
CA LYS A 552 -27.84 -6.56 15.46
C LYS A 552 -28.67 -5.45 16.12
N PRO A 553 -29.88 -5.75 16.65
CA PRO A 553 -30.64 -4.78 17.44
C PRO A 553 -30.02 -4.61 18.83
N THR A 554 -29.98 -3.36 19.29
CA THR A 554 -29.47 -2.91 20.60
C THR A 554 -30.58 -2.26 21.40
N HIS A 555 -30.47 -2.18 22.73
CA HIS A 555 -31.44 -1.51 23.63
C HIS A 555 -31.31 0.04 23.67
N TRP A 556 -30.62 0.65 22.70
CA TRP A 556 -30.38 2.11 22.62
C TRP A 556 -31.29 2.79 21.60
N GLY A 557 -31.45 4.13 21.64
CA GLY A 557 -32.34 4.86 20.73
C GLY A 557 -33.23 5.91 21.42
N PRO A 558 -34.11 6.57 20.64
CA PRO A 558 -34.88 7.73 21.11
C PRO A 558 -36.25 7.40 21.75
N LEU A 559 -36.53 6.15 22.13
CA LEU A 559 -37.83 5.74 22.66
C LEU A 559 -37.76 5.44 24.18
N ASP A 560 -38.94 5.36 24.82
CA ASP A 560 -39.07 4.88 26.20
C ASP A 560 -38.36 3.51 26.37
N SER A 561 -37.76 3.28 27.54
CA SER A 561 -36.84 2.14 27.78
C SER A 561 -37.41 0.75 27.52
N ASP A 562 -38.74 0.57 27.55
CA ASP A 562 -39.43 -0.69 27.24
C ASP A 562 -39.60 -0.97 25.73
N LYS A 563 -39.33 0.03 24.89
CA LYS A 563 -39.47 -0.03 23.42
C LYS A 563 -38.20 0.40 22.69
N ASN A 564 -37.14 0.70 23.45
CA ASN A 564 -35.99 1.38 22.89
C ASN A 564 -35.16 0.44 22.03
N TRP A 565 -34.82 0.87 20.82
CA TRP A 565 -34.04 0.04 19.91
C TRP A 565 -33.35 0.83 18.78
N TRP A 566 -32.17 0.33 18.40
CA TRP A 566 -31.35 0.81 17.29
C TRP A 566 -30.57 -0.36 16.68
N LEU A 567 -30.41 -0.41 15.36
CA LEU A 567 -29.57 -1.43 14.71
C LEU A 567 -28.11 -0.97 14.68
N ALA A 568 -27.27 -1.68 15.42
CA ALA A 568 -25.83 -1.58 15.27
C ALA A 568 -25.43 -2.17 13.91
N ALA A 569 -25.23 -1.29 12.93
CA ALA A 569 -24.68 -1.61 11.61
C ALA A 569 -23.36 -0.88 11.33
N GLY A 570 -23.10 0.23 12.01
CA GLY A 570 -21.98 1.12 11.74
C GLY A 570 -22.20 2.03 10.52
N GLY A 571 -21.11 2.58 9.98
CA GLY A 571 -21.10 3.54 8.87
C GLY A 571 -21.37 4.99 9.29
N ILE A 572 -21.92 5.78 8.36
CA ILE A 572 -22.47 7.13 8.60
C ILE A 572 -23.98 7.10 8.36
N GLU A 573 -24.74 7.40 9.40
CA GLU A 573 -26.21 7.43 9.40
C GLU A 573 -26.79 8.84 9.60
N TRP A 574 -28.09 8.97 9.32
CA TRP A 574 -28.82 10.24 9.32
C TRP A 574 -29.90 10.21 10.40
N CYS A 575 -29.69 10.92 11.50
CA CYS A 575 -30.58 10.93 12.65
C CYS A 575 -31.64 12.02 12.46
N LEU A 576 -32.92 11.66 12.39
CA LEU A 576 -34.06 12.56 12.17
C LEU A 576 -35.34 11.97 12.78
N PRO A 577 -36.28 12.75 13.35
CA PRO A 577 -36.23 14.19 13.66
C PRO A 577 -35.98 14.47 15.16
N VAL A 578 -35.73 13.45 15.97
CA VAL A 578 -35.57 13.51 17.43
C VAL A 578 -34.10 13.28 17.83
N GLU A 579 -33.81 13.23 19.13
CA GLU A 579 -32.49 12.92 19.69
C GLU A 579 -31.92 11.56 19.27
N GLU A 580 -30.65 11.36 19.65
CA GLU A 580 -29.87 10.14 19.41
C GLU A 580 -29.90 9.76 17.93
N HIS A 581 -30.35 8.55 17.62
CA HIS A 581 -30.35 7.98 16.27
C HIS A 581 -31.57 8.42 15.44
N GLY A 582 -32.61 9.00 16.03
CA GLY A 582 -33.87 9.34 15.33
C GLY A 582 -34.73 8.12 14.97
N TYR A 583 -35.63 8.27 13.99
CA TYR A 583 -36.56 7.23 13.55
C TYR A 583 -36.24 6.61 12.17
N GLU A 584 -35.47 7.31 11.32
CA GLU A 584 -35.31 6.97 9.91
C GLU A 584 -33.99 6.22 9.59
N TRP A 585 -33.20 5.88 10.60
CA TRP A 585 -31.86 5.25 10.48
C TRP A 585 -31.88 3.82 9.91
N GLY A 586 -33.01 3.11 10.05
CA GLY A 586 -33.16 1.70 9.67
C GLY A 586 -34.16 1.44 8.55
N GLU A 587 -34.91 2.46 8.13
CA GLU A 587 -35.92 2.35 7.07
C GLU A 587 -35.27 2.41 5.67
N PRO A 588 -35.84 1.78 4.63
CA PRO A 588 -35.27 1.85 3.28
C PRO A 588 -35.46 3.23 2.62
N TRP A 589 -34.37 3.86 2.17
CA TRP A 589 -34.39 5.16 1.49
C TRP A 589 -34.38 5.01 -0.03
N SER A 590 -35.12 5.90 -0.71
CA SER A 590 -35.09 6.01 -2.17
C SER A 590 -33.81 6.68 -2.66
N TYR A 591 -33.33 6.34 -3.87
CA TYR A 591 -32.13 6.97 -4.44
C TYR A 591 -32.23 7.34 -5.93
N GLN A 592 -31.45 8.35 -6.32
CA GLN A 592 -31.21 8.73 -7.71
C GLN A 592 -29.71 8.90 -7.96
N VAL A 593 -29.20 8.30 -9.04
CA VAL A 593 -27.80 8.40 -9.47
C VAL A 593 -27.63 9.41 -10.59
N ILE A 594 -26.59 10.25 -10.51
CA ILE A 594 -26.13 11.14 -11.58
C ILE A 594 -24.61 10.92 -11.76
N THR A 595 -24.18 10.63 -12.99
CA THR A 595 -22.76 10.48 -13.34
C THR A 595 -22.31 11.60 -14.27
N SER A 596 -21.10 12.11 -14.08
CA SER A 596 -20.52 13.20 -14.88
C SER A 596 -19.00 13.10 -14.93
N THR A 597 -18.35 13.93 -15.77
CA THR A 597 -16.89 14.06 -15.76
C THR A 597 -16.33 14.72 -14.49
N ALA A 598 -17.16 15.36 -13.67
CA ALA A 598 -16.75 15.92 -12.39
C ALA A 598 -16.75 14.87 -11.25
N GLY A 599 -17.52 13.79 -11.41
CA GLY A 599 -17.71 12.76 -10.40
C GLY A 599 -19.09 12.10 -10.46
N VAL A 600 -19.39 11.28 -9.46
CA VAL A 600 -20.70 10.63 -9.25
C VAL A 600 -21.43 11.32 -8.10
N THR A 601 -22.74 11.52 -8.23
CA THR A 601 -23.63 11.93 -7.14
C THR A 601 -24.76 10.93 -6.98
N VAL A 602 -24.97 10.45 -5.75
CA VAL A 602 -26.16 9.71 -5.36
C VAL A 602 -27.00 10.61 -4.44
N THR A 603 -28.25 10.85 -4.81
CA THR A 603 -29.22 11.59 -4.00
C THR A 603 -30.11 10.58 -3.31
N LEU A 604 -30.00 10.47 -1.98
CA LEU A 604 -30.80 9.64 -1.11
C LEU A 604 -31.97 10.48 -0.54
N ARG A 605 -33.15 9.88 -0.36
CA ARG A 605 -34.33 10.57 0.20
C ARG A 605 -35.21 9.60 0.98
N ASP A 606 -35.54 9.99 2.22
CA ASP A 606 -36.40 9.25 3.15
C ASP A 606 -37.82 9.11 2.58
N THR A 607 -38.42 10.24 2.19
CA THR A 607 -39.82 10.31 1.77
C THR A 607 -40.09 11.39 0.74
N THR A 608 -41.19 11.22 0.01
CA THR A 608 -41.79 12.28 -0.81
C THR A 608 -43.04 12.89 -0.18
N ALA A 609 -43.36 12.55 1.08
CA ALA A 609 -44.49 13.10 1.83
C ALA A 609 -44.46 14.64 1.89
N SER A 610 -45.62 15.27 2.03
CA SER A 610 -45.79 16.73 2.07
C SER A 610 -46.36 17.25 3.40
N ASP A 611 -46.58 16.34 4.34
CA ASP A 611 -47.28 16.50 5.61
C ASP A 611 -46.44 16.09 6.82
N ARG A 612 -45.14 15.81 6.62
CA ARG A 612 -44.09 15.62 7.64
C ARG A 612 -42.80 16.32 7.21
N ILE A 613 -41.89 16.53 8.15
CA ILE A 613 -40.48 16.87 7.86
C ILE A 613 -39.83 15.74 7.04
N ARG A 614 -38.85 16.07 6.20
CA ARG A 614 -38.15 15.11 5.33
C ARG A 614 -36.71 15.50 5.07
N ALA A 615 -35.89 14.52 4.72
CA ALA A 615 -34.47 14.68 4.45
C ALA A 615 -34.09 14.26 3.02
N THR A 616 -33.03 14.86 2.51
CA THR A 616 -32.42 14.48 1.24
C THR A 616 -30.92 14.64 1.36
N ILE A 617 -30.18 13.54 1.25
CA ILE A 617 -28.73 13.54 1.39
C ILE A 617 -28.12 13.32 0.01
N LYS A 618 -27.33 14.28 -0.47
CA LYS A 618 -26.56 14.10 -1.71
C LYS A 618 -25.14 13.68 -1.33
N VAL A 619 -24.78 12.45 -1.66
CA VAL A 619 -23.42 11.94 -1.53
C VAL A 619 -22.71 12.09 -2.88
N HIS A 620 -21.67 12.92 -2.93
CA HIS A 620 -20.90 13.20 -4.14
C HIS A 620 -19.44 12.78 -3.98
N LEU A 621 -19.01 11.84 -4.82
CA LEU A 621 -17.61 11.45 -4.98
C LEU A 621 -17.01 12.15 -6.21
N PRO A 622 -16.12 13.14 -6.05
CA PRO A 622 -15.48 13.82 -7.18
C PRO A 622 -14.46 12.92 -7.87
N ALA A 623 -14.21 13.12 -9.16
CA ALA A 623 -13.33 12.26 -9.96
C ALA A 623 -11.84 12.33 -9.60
N GLY A 624 -11.38 13.42 -8.97
CA GLY A 624 -9.96 13.68 -8.69
C GLY A 624 -9.68 14.20 -7.28
N ARG A 625 -10.57 13.95 -6.32
CA ARG A 625 -10.41 14.37 -4.91
C ARG A 625 -10.36 13.16 -3.97
N GLY A 626 -9.59 13.29 -2.89
CA GLY A 626 -9.51 12.34 -1.79
C GLY A 626 -10.62 12.46 -0.74
N TYR A 627 -11.70 13.20 -1.04
CA TYR A 627 -12.82 13.41 -0.10
C TYR A 627 -14.16 12.94 -0.68
N LEU A 628 -15.09 12.68 0.24
CA LEU A 628 -16.52 12.52 -0.01
C LEU A 628 -17.24 13.81 0.41
N ALA A 629 -18.03 14.41 -0.50
CA ALA A 629 -18.90 15.54 -0.15
C ALA A 629 -20.31 15.02 0.17
N VAL A 630 -20.80 15.36 1.36
CA VAL A 630 -22.14 14.99 1.84
C VAL A 630 -22.94 16.28 2.00
N THR A 631 -24.05 16.42 1.28
CA THR A 631 -24.92 17.61 1.34
C THR A 631 -26.29 17.21 1.91
N PRO A 632 -26.53 17.37 3.22
CA PRO A 632 -27.86 17.27 3.79
C PRO A 632 -28.76 18.43 3.34
N GLN A 633 -30.01 18.09 3.04
CA GLN A 633 -31.09 19.03 2.79
C GLN A 633 -32.30 18.61 3.63
N ILE A 634 -32.68 19.42 4.61
CA ILE A 634 -33.85 19.21 5.46
C ILE A 634 -34.96 20.14 5.02
N GLU A 635 -36.16 19.59 4.76
CA GLU A 635 -37.29 20.34 4.23
C GLU A 635 -38.51 20.22 5.16
N ASN A 636 -39.18 21.35 5.42
CA ASN A 636 -40.50 21.38 6.04
C ASN A 636 -41.56 21.74 4.98
N PRO A 637 -42.18 20.76 4.31
CA PRO A 637 -43.24 21.00 3.34
C PRO A 637 -44.60 21.36 3.97
N THR A 638 -44.71 21.36 5.30
CA THR A 638 -45.98 21.50 6.03
C THR A 638 -46.44 22.96 6.16
N GLY A 639 -47.62 23.16 6.76
CA GLY A 639 -48.22 24.48 7.00
C GLY A 639 -47.85 25.15 8.31
N SER A 640 -46.96 24.55 9.11
CA SER A 640 -46.53 25.05 10.43
C SER A 640 -45.03 24.87 10.64
N ASP A 641 -44.46 25.68 11.53
CA ASP A 641 -43.06 25.53 11.92
C ASP A 641 -42.89 24.22 12.72
N ILE A 642 -41.73 23.57 12.59
CA ILE A 642 -41.39 22.31 13.26
C ILE A 642 -40.08 22.51 14.01
N ASP A 643 -40.09 22.20 15.31
CA ASP A 643 -38.87 22.06 16.12
C ASP A 643 -38.36 20.62 15.95
N TYR A 644 -37.09 20.44 15.63
CA TYR A 644 -36.49 19.15 15.28
C TYR A 644 -35.01 19.08 15.68
N LYS A 645 -34.45 17.88 15.61
CA LYS A 645 -33.03 17.57 15.64
C LYS A 645 -32.65 16.88 14.33
N TYR A 646 -31.44 17.15 13.86
CA TYR A 646 -30.80 16.39 12.79
C TYR A 646 -29.33 16.20 13.10
N TRP A 647 -28.84 14.97 12.95
CA TRP A 647 -27.41 14.64 13.06
C TRP A 647 -26.95 13.77 11.89
N THR A 648 -25.77 14.08 11.38
CA THR A 648 -24.89 13.13 10.71
C THR A 648 -24.10 12.42 11.80
N ASN A 649 -24.31 11.12 12.02
CA ASN A 649 -23.56 10.33 12.99
C ASN A 649 -22.63 9.37 12.25
N ALA A 650 -21.31 9.49 12.44
CA ALA A 650 -20.31 8.61 11.87
C ALA A 650 -19.68 7.72 12.94
N MET A 651 -19.83 6.40 12.80
CA MET A 651 -19.07 5.41 13.55
C MET A 651 -17.72 5.19 12.88
N LEU A 652 -16.64 5.48 13.60
CA LEU A 652 -15.28 5.51 13.08
C LEU A 652 -14.43 4.47 13.82
N ALA A 653 -13.66 3.69 13.06
CA ALA A 653 -12.67 2.76 13.56
C ALA A 653 -11.37 2.80 12.73
N PRO A 654 -10.73 3.98 12.57
CA PRO A 654 -9.44 4.08 11.92
C PRO A 654 -8.34 3.55 12.84
N GLY A 655 -7.42 2.78 12.27
CA GLY A 655 -6.08 2.63 12.81
C GLY A 655 -5.86 1.62 13.96
N GLU A 656 -5.92 0.32 13.66
CA GLU A 656 -5.18 -0.68 14.46
C GLU A 656 -4.48 -1.72 13.55
N PRO A 657 -3.16 -1.60 13.36
CA PRO A 657 -2.32 -2.73 12.98
C PRO A 657 -1.85 -3.49 14.23
N LEU A 658 -2.13 -4.79 14.30
CA LEU A 658 -1.65 -5.64 15.39
C LEU A 658 -0.12 -5.63 15.50
N VAL A 659 0.40 -5.30 16.69
CA VAL A 659 1.83 -5.41 17.01
C VAL A 659 2.08 -6.69 17.83
N PRO A 660 2.81 -7.68 17.31
CA PRO A 660 3.10 -8.90 18.06
C PRO A 660 3.96 -8.63 19.31
N GLY A 661 3.41 -8.92 20.49
CA GLY A 661 4.21 -9.22 21.69
C GLY A 661 4.21 -8.23 22.86
N GLU A 662 3.22 -7.35 23.05
CA GLU A 662 3.06 -6.66 24.35
C GLU A 662 2.48 -7.62 25.42
N PRO A 663 3.14 -7.82 26.57
CA PRO A 663 2.65 -8.70 27.63
C PRO A 663 1.71 -7.98 28.61
N LEU A 664 0.55 -8.56 28.88
CA LEU A 664 -0.35 -8.15 29.98
C LEU A 664 0.28 -8.49 31.35
N ALA A 665 -0.07 -7.71 32.40
CA ALA A 665 0.56 -7.80 33.72
C ALA A 665 0.08 -9.01 34.57
N PRO A 666 0.89 -9.56 35.53
CA PRO A 666 0.75 -10.98 35.96
C PRO A 666 0.44 -11.25 37.46
N GLY A 667 0.09 -12.51 37.84
CA GLY A 667 0.17 -12.97 39.26
C GLY A 667 -0.32 -14.37 39.74
N GLU A 668 0.41 -15.47 39.45
CA GLU A 668 0.49 -16.83 40.14
C GLU A 668 -0.69 -17.87 40.34
N PRO A 669 -0.42 -19.22 40.31
CA PRO A 669 -1.15 -20.20 39.44
C PRO A 669 -1.79 -21.48 40.08
N LEU A 670 -2.48 -22.32 39.26
CA LEU A 670 -3.06 -23.65 39.64
C LEU A 670 -2.86 -24.83 38.64
N ALA A 671 -3.33 -26.03 39.02
CA ALA A 671 -3.01 -27.36 38.47
C ALA A 671 -4.24 -28.11 37.86
N PRO A 672 -4.08 -29.23 37.11
CA PRO A 672 -5.09 -29.71 36.15
C PRO A 672 -6.34 -30.39 36.76
N GLY A 673 -7.54 -30.03 36.28
CA GLY A 673 -8.69 -30.97 36.28
C GLY A 673 -10.12 -30.46 36.55
N GLU A 674 -10.39 -29.18 36.83
CA GLU A 674 -11.75 -28.66 37.13
C GLU A 674 -12.12 -27.39 36.31
N PRO A 675 -13.41 -27.01 36.20
CA PRO A 675 -13.85 -25.86 35.42
C PRO A 675 -13.54 -24.52 36.10
N LEU A 676 -13.11 -23.52 35.32
CA LEU A 676 -12.63 -22.23 35.81
C LEU A 676 -13.74 -21.22 36.12
N ALA A 677 -13.45 -20.33 37.06
CA ALA A 677 -14.17 -19.08 37.33
C ALA A 677 -13.19 -17.89 37.24
N PRO A 678 -13.65 -16.64 37.03
CA PRO A 678 -12.77 -15.54 36.66
C PRO A 678 -11.74 -15.16 37.74
N GLY A 679 -10.48 -14.96 37.36
CA GLY A 679 -9.47 -14.28 38.19
C GLY A 679 -8.24 -15.06 38.64
N GLU A 680 -7.86 -16.18 37.99
CA GLU A 680 -6.58 -16.87 38.27
C GLU A 680 -5.71 -17.08 37.01
N PRO A 681 -4.37 -17.23 37.15
CA PRO A 681 -3.38 -17.03 36.07
C PRO A 681 -2.42 -18.22 35.83
N LEU A 682 -1.56 -18.11 34.81
CA LEU A 682 -0.74 -19.22 34.27
C LEU A 682 0.78 -19.01 34.44
N ALA A 683 1.56 -20.09 34.23
CA ALA A 683 3.02 -20.13 34.37
C ALA A 683 3.74 -20.10 33.00
N PRO A 684 5.05 -19.73 32.92
CA PRO A 684 5.71 -19.51 31.64
C PRO A 684 6.00 -20.82 30.88
N GLY A 685 5.45 -20.97 29.67
CA GLY A 685 5.82 -22.03 28.74
C GLY A 685 4.68 -22.74 27.99
N GLU A 686 3.41 -22.41 28.23
CA GLU A 686 2.30 -22.89 27.39
C GLU A 686 1.90 -21.82 26.34
N PRO A 687 1.53 -22.23 25.11
CA PRO A 687 1.10 -21.31 24.06
C PRO A 687 -0.30 -20.74 24.37
N LEU A 688 -0.54 -19.51 23.89
CA LEU A 688 -1.85 -18.86 23.97
C LEU A 688 -2.88 -19.63 23.13
N ALA A 689 -4.13 -19.67 23.59
CA ALA A 689 -5.23 -20.22 22.79
C ALA A 689 -5.52 -19.30 21.58
N PRO A 690 -5.69 -19.84 20.36
CA PRO A 690 -6.14 -19.05 19.22
C PRO A 690 -7.59 -18.57 19.42
N GLY A 691 -7.83 -17.27 19.21
CA GLY A 691 -9.17 -16.68 19.15
C GLY A 691 -9.42 -15.51 20.09
N GLU A 692 -8.94 -14.32 19.70
CA GLU A 692 -9.70 -13.08 19.89
C GLU A 692 -9.81 -12.36 18.51
N PRO A 693 -10.96 -11.75 18.15
CA PRO A 693 -11.24 -11.34 16.78
C PRO A 693 -11.02 -9.83 16.56
N LEU A 694 -10.29 -9.46 15.50
CA LEU A 694 -10.02 -8.08 15.08
C LEU A 694 -9.92 -8.06 13.52
N ALA A 695 -10.61 -7.16 12.79
CA ALA A 695 -10.78 -7.21 11.31
C ALA A 695 -12.06 -6.51 10.73
N PRO A 696 -12.10 -5.45 9.85
CA PRO A 696 -11.23 -4.28 9.52
C PRO A 696 -11.87 -2.88 9.81
N GLY A 697 -11.19 -1.73 9.94
CA GLY A 697 -9.92 -1.28 9.33
C GLY A 697 -8.65 -1.80 10.00
N ALA A 698 -8.07 -2.85 9.42
CA ALA A 698 -7.04 -3.71 10.01
C ALA A 698 -7.39 -4.35 11.38
N ALA A 699 -8.33 -3.80 12.16
CA ALA A 699 -8.94 -4.42 13.34
C ALA A 699 -10.47 -4.22 13.54
N ASN A 700 -11.16 -3.36 12.77
CA ASN A 700 -12.56 -2.89 13.03
C ASN A 700 -12.72 -2.27 14.43
N THR A 701 -11.61 -1.86 15.03
CA THR A 701 -11.53 -1.43 16.42
C THR A 701 -10.71 -0.15 16.48
N VAL A 702 -10.96 0.64 17.51
CA VAL A 702 -10.17 1.83 17.83
C VAL A 702 -9.06 1.47 18.81
N SER A 703 -7.89 2.09 18.70
CA SER A 703 -6.77 1.84 19.60
C SER A 703 -6.75 2.79 20.81
N LYS A 704 -5.91 2.47 21.80
CA LYS A 704 -5.58 3.34 22.95
C LYS A 704 -4.95 4.68 22.52
N ASP A 705 -4.41 4.76 21.32
CA ASP A 705 -3.67 5.88 20.73
C ASP A 705 -4.50 6.73 19.75
N LEU A 706 -5.82 6.46 19.67
CA LEU A 706 -6.80 7.33 19.01
C LEU A 706 -7.01 8.63 19.79
N HIS A 707 -6.91 9.75 19.08
CA HIS A 707 -7.22 11.09 19.57
C HIS A 707 -8.41 11.71 18.84
N PHE A 708 -9.33 12.32 19.59
CA PHE A 708 -10.34 13.25 19.07
C PHE A 708 -9.75 14.65 18.82
N ALA A 709 -10.11 15.29 17.71
CA ALA A 709 -9.73 16.66 17.36
C ALA A 709 -10.98 17.54 17.21
N PHE A 710 -11.04 18.63 17.98
CA PHE A 710 -12.14 19.61 18.00
C PHE A 710 -11.57 21.01 18.30
N GLU A 711 -12.20 22.07 17.78
CA GLU A 711 -11.73 23.46 17.88
C GLU A 711 -12.27 24.24 19.11
N ALA A 712 -12.53 23.56 20.24
CA ALA A 712 -13.13 24.16 21.44
C ALA A 712 -12.22 24.19 22.68
N GLU A 713 -12.38 25.23 23.51
CA GLU A 713 -11.71 25.36 24.83
C GLU A 713 -12.44 24.60 25.96
N GLU A 714 -13.76 24.42 25.85
CA GLU A 714 -14.61 23.70 26.81
C GLU A 714 -15.58 22.75 26.11
N MET A 715 -15.85 21.62 26.76
CA MET A 715 -16.83 20.62 26.35
C MET A 715 -17.92 20.46 27.39
N SER A 716 -19.16 20.17 26.96
CA SER A 716 -20.28 19.81 27.82
C SER A 716 -20.47 18.30 27.86
N VAL A 717 -20.48 17.70 29.05
CA VAL A 717 -20.76 16.28 29.26
C VAL A 717 -22.25 16.00 29.06
N HIS A 718 -22.59 15.17 28.08
CA HIS A 718 -23.95 14.69 27.85
C HIS A 718 -24.24 13.42 28.67
N SER A 719 -23.30 12.48 28.69
CA SER A 719 -23.39 11.24 29.45
C SER A 719 -21.99 10.74 29.79
N THR A 720 -21.79 10.21 31.00
CA THR A 720 -20.51 9.60 31.39
C THR A 720 -20.68 8.57 32.50
N GLY A 721 -19.90 7.50 32.42
CA GLY A 721 -19.64 6.58 33.54
C GLY A 721 -18.41 6.96 34.36
N ASP A 722 -17.60 7.91 33.89
CA ASP A 722 -16.32 8.27 34.48
C ASP A 722 -16.51 9.25 35.66
N ASP A 723 -16.11 8.84 36.88
CA ASP A 723 -16.32 9.63 38.11
C ASP A 723 -15.41 10.85 38.23
N ARG A 724 -14.40 10.95 37.35
CA ARG A 724 -13.50 12.11 37.24
C ARG A 724 -14.17 13.30 36.54
N LEU A 725 -15.25 13.06 35.79
CA LEU A 725 -15.91 14.07 34.96
C LEU A 725 -17.15 14.68 35.63
N PRO A 726 -17.43 15.97 35.34
CA PRO A 726 -18.62 16.64 35.87
C PRO A 726 -19.89 15.98 35.30
N GLY A 727 -20.88 15.77 36.15
CA GLY A 727 -22.15 15.13 35.77
C GLY A 727 -22.23 13.63 36.06
N TYR A 728 -21.14 12.98 36.50
CA TYR A 728 -21.15 11.59 36.96
C TYR A 728 -22.29 11.30 37.96
N GLY A 729 -22.94 10.15 37.78
CA GLY A 729 -24.08 9.74 38.61
C GLY A 729 -25.36 10.56 38.40
N THR A 730 -25.41 11.45 37.40
CA THR A 730 -26.62 12.19 37.03
C THR A 730 -27.05 11.86 35.60
N VAL A 731 -28.28 11.35 35.46
CA VAL A 731 -28.96 11.17 34.16
C VAL A 731 -29.68 12.49 33.86
N PRO A 732 -29.54 13.07 32.66
CA PRO A 732 -29.10 14.46 32.55
C PRO A 732 -30.16 15.49 32.97
N THR A 733 -29.72 16.50 33.74
CA THR A 733 -30.58 17.61 34.20
C THR A 733 -30.23 18.99 33.62
N GLY A 734 -29.23 19.08 32.73
CA GLY A 734 -28.94 20.28 31.93
C GLY A 734 -27.50 20.41 31.39
N PRO A 735 -27.23 21.38 30.50
CA PRO A 735 -25.95 21.59 29.78
C PRO A 735 -24.80 22.19 30.61
N ASP A 736 -24.91 22.24 31.94
CA ASP A 736 -23.96 23.00 32.78
C ASP A 736 -22.81 22.14 33.35
N TYR A 737 -22.73 20.85 32.99
CA TYR A 737 -21.61 19.98 33.34
C TYR A 737 -20.48 20.12 32.30
N ARG A 738 -19.49 20.98 32.58
CA ARG A 738 -18.44 21.36 31.61
C ARG A 738 -17.04 21.09 32.10
N PHE A 739 -16.16 20.73 31.17
CA PHE A 739 -14.74 20.48 31.41
C PHE A 739 -13.87 21.17 30.34
N SER A 740 -12.63 21.50 30.69
CA SER A 740 -11.66 22.09 29.77
C SER A 740 -11.15 21.05 28.77
N TRP A 741 -10.94 21.46 27.52
CA TRP A 741 -10.52 20.60 26.42
C TRP A 741 -9.14 21.01 25.87
N PRO A 742 -8.29 20.07 25.44
CA PRO A 742 -8.43 18.61 25.55
C PRO A 742 -8.09 18.06 26.96
N THR A 743 -7.46 18.87 27.82
CA THR A 743 -6.99 18.43 29.14
C THR A 743 -7.88 18.93 30.29
N TYR A 744 -8.30 18.02 31.17
CA TYR A 744 -9.03 18.31 32.40
C TYR A 744 -8.42 17.58 33.61
N ASP A 745 -8.23 18.31 34.71
CA ASP A 745 -7.50 17.88 35.93
C ASP A 745 -6.19 17.10 35.66
N GLY A 746 -5.44 17.54 34.64
CA GLY A 746 -4.18 16.92 34.22
C GLY A 746 -4.30 15.65 33.37
N THR A 747 -5.51 15.19 33.06
CA THR A 747 -5.79 14.09 32.13
C THR A 747 -6.15 14.64 30.74
N ASP A 748 -5.49 14.15 29.70
CA ASP A 748 -5.85 14.44 28.31
C ASP A 748 -7.02 13.55 27.89
N PHE A 749 -8.22 14.12 27.76
CA PHE A 749 -9.44 13.43 27.33
C PHE A 749 -9.59 13.37 25.81
N SER A 750 -8.69 13.99 25.02
CA SER A 750 -8.67 13.73 23.57
C SER A 750 -8.28 12.28 23.27
N ARG A 751 -7.38 11.67 24.06
CA ARG A 751 -6.86 10.32 23.87
C ARG A 751 -7.78 9.26 24.50
N LEU A 752 -8.27 8.33 23.69
CA LEU A 752 -9.21 7.28 24.13
C LEU A 752 -8.61 6.39 25.23
N GLY A 753 -7.34 6.01 25.12
CA GLY A 753 -6.64 5.18 26.12
C GLY A 753 -6.46 5.79 27.51
N ASN A 754 -6.94 7.03 27.74
CA ASN A 754 -6.98 7.67 29.06
C ASN A 754 -8.37 7.59 29.74
N TRP A 755 -9.40 7.12 29.02
CA TRP A 755 -10.79 7.05 29.49
C TRP A 755 -11.00 5.81 30.38
N ASP A 756 -11.86 5.93 31.40
CA ASP A 756 -12.20 4.79 32.26
C ASP A 756 -13.43 4.07 31.69
N GLU A 757 -14.61 4.61 31.96
CA GLU A 757 -15.90 4.21 31.38
C GLU A 757 -16.28 5.10 30.18
N TRP A 758 -17.50 4.97 29.66
CA TRP A 758 -17.97 5.72 28.50
C TRP A 758 -18.04 7.23 28.74
N LEU A 759 -17.93 7.99 27.65
CA LEU A 759 -18.13 9.43 27.63
C LEU A 759 -18.78 9.86 26.31
N GLY A 760 -19.84 10.67 26.42
CA GLY A 760 -20.43 11.43 25.32
C GLY A 760 -20.45 12.92 25.65
N PHE A 761 -19.97 13.76 24.74
CA PHE A 761 -19.73 15.18 24.98
C PHE A 761 -19.95 16.04 23.72
N PHE A 762 -20.21 17.33 23.92
CA PHE A 762 -20.45 18.32 22.86
C PHE A 762 -19.53 19.53 23.01
N GLU A 763 -19.12 20.15 21.89
CA GLU A 763 -18.50 21.48 21.89
C GLU A 763 -19.45 22.50 22.53
N TYR A 764 -18.95 23.26 23.52
CA TYR A 764 -19.77 24.22 24.26
C TYR A 764 -19.36 25.68 23.96
N PRO A 765 -20.31 26.62 23.74
CA PRO A 765 -21.77 26.45 23.72
C PRO A 765 -22.35 25.91 22.39
N GLN A 766 -21.48 25.72 21.39
CA GLN A 766 -21.75 25.20 20.05
C GLN A 766 -20.38 24.90 19.40
N ALA A 767 -20.36 24.32 18.20
CA ALA A 767 -19.16 24.25 17.36
C ALA A 767 -18.46 25.63 17.26
N GLN A 768 -17.18 25.70 17.65
CA GLN A 768 -16.39 26.93 17.65
C GLN A 768 -15.60 27.14 16.35
N GLY A 769 -15.36 26.06 15.61
CA GLY A 769 -14.67 26.07 14.31
C GLY A 769 -15.32 25.15 13.29
N ASP A 770 -14.75 25.11 12.09
CA ASP A 770 -15.34 24.51 10.89
C ASP A 770 -14.81 23.07 10.62
N PHE A 771 -14.07 22.46 11.56
CA PHE A 771 -13.74 21.04 11.50
C PHE A 771 -13.84 20.30 12.85
N ALA A 772 -14.01 18.99 12.75
CA ALA A 772 -13.78 18.02 13.82
C ALA A 772 -13.22 16.72 13.21
N GLY A 773 -12.67 15.82 14.02
CA GLY A 773 -12.14 14.57 13.50
C GLY A 773 -11.59 13.63 14.57
N VAL A 774 -11.04 12.51 14.11
CA VAL A 774 -10.30 11.56 14.92
C VAL A 774 -9.01 11.17 14.20
N TYR A 775 -7.95 10.88 14.95
CA TYR A 775 -6.68 10.42 14.40
C TYR A 775 -5.98 9.48 15.39
N ASP A 776 -5.67 8.27 14.92
CA ASP A 776 -4.87 7.29 15.63
C ASP A 776 -3.38 7.52 15.39
N THR A 777 -2.64 7.79 16.47
CA THR A 777 -1.21 8.08 16.42
C THR A 777 -0.31 6.85 16.55
N GLY A 778 -0.89 5.67 16.78
CA GLY A 778 -0.23 4.37 16.73
C GLY A 778 -0.24 3.78 15.31
N ALA A 779 -1.36 3.96 14.60
CA ALA A 779 -1.51 3.57 13.20
C ALA A 779 -1.13 4.66 12.17
N ASP A 780 -0.98 5.91 12.62
CA ASP A 780 -0.81 7.11 11.78
C ASP A 780 -1.97 7.31 10.76
N GLU A 781 -3.21 7.01 11.14
CA GLU A 781 -4.43 7.14 10.31
C GLU A 781 -5.59 7.88 10.99
N GLY A 782 -6.57 8.37 10.23
CA GLY A 782 -7.76 9.02 10.81
C GLY A 782 -8.73 9.61 9.81
N VAL A 783 -9.73 10.33 10.31
CA VAL A 783 -10.78 10.97 9.50
C VAL A 783 -11.00 12.42 9.93
N ALA A 784 -11.01 13.32 8.95
CA ALA A 784 -11.48 14.69 9.12
C ALA A 784 -12.90 14.88 8.59
N ARG A 785 -13.71 15.61 9.36
CA ARG A 785 -15.02 16.16 8.97
C ARG A 785 -14.91 17.68 8.95
N VAL A 786 -15.16 18.29 7.80
CA VAL A 786 -15.15 19.76 7.61
C VAL A 786 -16.55 20.23 7.25
N PHE A 787 -17.07 21.20 7.98
CA PHE A 787 -18.48 21.60 7.94
C PHE A 787 -18.66 23.09 8.28
N PRO A 788 -19.72 23.77 7.79
CA PRO A 788 -19.99 25.15 8.16
C PRO A 788 -20.63 25.22 9.56
N SER A 789 -19.84 25.57 10.58
CA SER A 789 -20.26 25.70 11.98
C SER A 789 -21.47 26.65 12.19
N GLY A 790 -21.59 27.67 11.35
CA GLY A 790 -22.74 28.59 11.34
C GLY A 790 -24.09 27.95 10.99
N VAL A 791 -24.10 26.72 10.43
CA VAL A 791 -25.30 25.92 10.13
C VAL A 791 -25.30 24.62 10.93
N ALA A 792 -24.24 23.82 10.81
CA ALA A 792 -24.04 22.60 11.59
C ALA A 792 -23.40 22.95 12.94
N ARG A 793 -24.19 23.61 13.80
CA ARG A 793 -23.78 24.19 15.10
C ARG A 793 -23.46 23.15 16.17
N GLY A 794 -23.90 21.91 16.01
CA GLY A 794 -23.63 20.80 16.90
C GLY A 794 -22.43 19.98 16.43
N SER A 795 -21.51 19.71 17.36
CA SER A 795 -20.31 18.91 17.16
C SER A 795 -20.10 18.08 18.43
N LYS A 796 -20.03 16.74 18.29
CA LYS A 796 -20.11 15.78 19.40
C LYS A 796 -19.12 14.65 19.22
N GLY A 797 -18.48 14.22 20.31
CA GLY A 797 -17.78 12.94 20.42
C GLY A 797 -18.53 11.94 21.32
N PHE A 798 -18.41 10.65 21.03
CA PHE A 798 -18.75 9.57 21.96
C PHE A 798 -17.80 8.38 21.81
N GLY A 799 -17.59 7.65 22.90
CA GLY A 799 -16.85 6.38 22.92
C GLY A 799 -17.20 5.55 24.15
N PHE A 800 -17.01 4.24 24.06
CA PHE A 800 -17.49 3.25 25.05
C PHE A 800 -16.69 3.19 26.36
N GLY A 801 -15.54 3.86 26.43
CA GLY A 801 -14.55 3.76 27.52
C GLY A 801 -13.31 2.97 27.10
N TRP A 802 -12.36 2.76 28.01
CA TRP A 802 -11.15 1.97 27.72
C TRP A 802 -10.74 1.05 28.86
N ALA A 803 -10.66 1.55 30.11
CA ALA A 803 -10.30 0.69 31.24
C ALA A 803 -11.48 -0.15 31.78
N ASN A 804 -12.70 0.38 31.72
CA ASN A 804 -13.94 -0.31 32.07
C ASN A 804 -15.03 0.02 31.02
N PRO A 805 -14.88 -0.44 29.75
CA PRO A 805 -15.81 -0.09 28.69
C PRO A 805 -17.20 -0.74 28.86
N ILE A 806 -18.20 -0.17 28.19
CA ILE A 806 -19.50 -0.84 28.03
C ILE A 806 -19.29 -2.20 27.33
N GLY A 807 -20.00 -3.25 27.80
CA GLY A 807 -19.89 -4.60 27.24
C GLY A 807 -20.23 -4.64 25.75
N TRP A 808 -19.32 -5.18 24.93
CA TRP A 808 -19.42 -5.25 23.47
C TRP A 808 -20.60 -6.11 22.98
N ASP A 809 -21.06 -7.04 23.80
CA ASP A 809 -22.18 -7.95 23.54
C ASP A 809 -23.51 -7.21 23.32
N ASN A 810 -23.59 -5.95 23.74
CA ASN A 810 -24.72 -5.06 23.49
C ASN A 810 -24.87 -4.64 22.01
N TRP A 811 -23.79 -4.66 21.19
CA TRP A 811 -23.83 -4.18 19.79
C TRP A 811 -23.19 -5.11 18.75
N THR A 812 -22.17 -5.89 19.11
CA THR A 812 -21.48 -6.82 18.20
C THR A 812 -21.44 -8.25 18.75
N ASP A 813 -21.01 -9.21 17.93
CA ASP A 813 -20.76 -10.61 18.29
C ASP A 813 -19.25 -10.94 18.32
N ASP A 814 -18.37 -10.02 17.90
CA ASP A 814 -16.93 -10.24 17.71
C ASP A 814 -16.00 -9.42 18.64
N GLY A 815 -16.57 -8.59 19.52
CA GLY A 815 -15.80 -7.74 20.45
C GLY A 815 -15.25 -6.44 19.86
N SER A 816 -15.48 -6.15 18.57
CA SER A 816 -15.00 -4.92 17.93
C SER A 816 -15.67 -3.64 18.46
N THR A 817 -14.94 -2.53 18.41
CA THR A 817 -15.30 -1.26 19.08
C THR A 817 -15.18 -0.05 18.14
N TYR A 818 -15.83 1.06 18.48
CA TYR A 818 -15.73 2.28 17.68
C TYR A 818 -15.86 3.55 18.51
N VAL A 819 -15.53 4.68 17.90
CA VAL A 819 -15.91 6.01 18.39
C VAL A 819 -16.92 6.65 17.45
N GLU A 820 -17.74 7.55 17.98
CA GLU A 820 -18.69 8.31 17.17
C GLU A 820 -18.29 9.78 17.05
N LEU A 821 -18.43 10.33 15.85
CA LEU A 821 -18.33 11.75 15.57
C LEU A 821 -19.66 12.24 14.99
N HIS A 822 -20.40 13.09 15.73
CA HIS A 822 -21.69 13.61 15.26
C HIS A 822 -21.60 15.08 14.85
N GLY A 823 -22.44 15.44 13.89
CA GLY A 823 -22.59 16.80 13.37
C GLY A 823 -24.04 17.17 13.12
N GLY A 824 -24.51 18.30 13.66
CA GLY A 824 -25.95 18.59 13.63
C GLY A 824 -26.32 20.07 13.67
N VAL A 825 -27.60 20.36 13.46
CA VAL A 825 -28.14 21.75 13.43
C VAL A 825 -28.44 22.30 14.82
N ALA A 826 -28.64 21.42 15.82
CA ALA A 826 -28.82 21.78 17.22
C ALA A 826 -27.44 21.90 17.90
N PRO A 827 -27.15 22.97 18.67
CA PRO A 827 -25.85 23.15 19.33
C PRO A 827 -25.46 22.02 20.29
N THR A 828 -26.40 21.57 21.13
CA THR A 828 -26.18 20.52 22.12
C THR A 828 -27.33 19.51 22.12
N PHE A 829 -27.20 18.41 22.87
CA PHE A 829 -28.24 17.40 23.04
C PHE A 829 -29.60 17.97 23.51
N TRP A 830 -29.59 19.00 24.36
CA TRP A 830 -30.79 19.58 24.97
C TRP A 830 -31.46 20.66 24.12
N ASP A 831 -30.79 21.13 23.06
CA ASP A 831 -31.32 22.14 22.15
C ASP A 831 -32.10 21.50 20.99
N THR A 832 -33.00 22.27 20.39
CA THR A 832 -33.66 21.95 19.12
C THR A 832 -33.39 23.05 18.09
N ALA A 833 -33.50 22.72 16.81
CA ALA A 833 -33.56 23.69 15.73
C ALA A 833 -35.01 23.85 15.25
N THR A 834 -35.41 25.05 14.84
CA THR A 834 -36.74 25.29 14.25
C THR A 834 -36.61 25.44 12.74
N ILE A 835 -37.41 24.73 11.96
CA ILE A 835 -37.56 24.92 10.51
C ILE A 835 -38.95 25.47 10.18
N THR A 836 -38.98 26.68 9.60
CA THR A 836 -40.22 27.39 9.26
C THR A 836 -41.01 26.68 8.16
N ALA A 837 -42.34 26.78 8.22
CA ALA A 837 -43.27 26.26 7.22
C ALA A 837 -42.85 26.60 5.77
N GLY A 838 -42.72 25.60 4.92
CA GLY A 838 -42.34 25.74 3.51
C GLY A 838 -40.87 26.10 3.24
N GLN A 839 -39.99 26.05 4.24
CA GLN A 839 -38.55 26.26 4.07
C GLN A 839 -37.76 24.96 3.86
N ALA A 840 -36.55 25.12 3.34
CA ALA A 840 -35.52 24.10 3.25
C ALA A 840 -34.20 24.66 3.78
N LEU A 841 -33.45 23.85 4.52
CA LEU A 841 -32.09 24.12 4.97
C LEU A 841 -31.14 23.15 4.25
N GLU A 842 -30.09 23.66 3.63
CA GLU A 842 -29.08 22.87 2.91
C GLU A 842 -27.68 23.34 3.29
N TRP A 843 -26.76 22.40 3.54
CA TRP A 843 -25.34 22.65 3.75
C TRP A 843 -24.52 21.47 3.20
N THR A 844 -23.20 21.63 3.10
CA THR A 844 -22.28 20.57 2.66
C THR A 844 -21.20 20.34 3.69
N GLU A 845 -20.90 19.08 3.93
CA GLU A 845 -19.80 18.60 4.76
C GLU A 845 -18.83 17.80 3.89
N TYR A 846 -17.54 17.86 4.20
CA TYR A 846 -16.49 17.10 3.53
C TYR A 846 -15.90 16.11 4.53
N TRP A 847 -15.94 14.84 4.16
CA TRP A 847 -15.41 13.73 4.94
C TRP A 847 -14.24 13.13 4.17
N TYR A 848 -13.07 13.00 4.82
CA TYR A 848 -11.92 12.37 4.17
C TYR A 848 -10.96 11.66 5.12
N PRO A 849 -10.37 10.54 4.67
CA PRO A 849 -9.28 9.85 5.35
C PRO A 849 -7.99 10.69 5.40
N LEU A 850 -7.17 10.36 6.39
CA LEU A 850 -5.84 10.89 6.64
C LEU A 850 -4.89 9.73 6.89
N SER A 851 -3.68 9.81 6.37
CA SER A 851 -2.57 8.91 6.70
C SER A 851 -1.28 9.72 6.87
N ASP A 852 -0.32 9.19 7.62
CA ASP A 852 1.06 9.71 7.79
C ASP A 852 1.19 11.22 8.13
N VAL A 853 0.18 11.83 8.76
CA VAL A 853 0.25 13.24 9.24
C VAL A 853 0.71 13.35 10.70
N GLY A 854 0.72 12.25 11.46
CA GLY A 854 1.30 12.17 12.81
C GLY A 854 0.46 12.74 13.95
N GLN A 855 -0.57 13.54 13.63
CA GLN A 855 -1.69 13.99 14.46
C GLN A 855 -2.71 14.71 13.52
N LEU A 856 -3.95 14.96 13.97
CA LEU A 856 -4.84 15.94 13.35
C LEU A 856 -4.91 17.22 14.22
N SER A 857 -4.63 18.38 13.62
CA SER A 857 -4.61 19.68 14.31
C SER A 857 -5.40 20.78 13.60
N ALA A 858 -5.56 20.70 12.27
CA ALA A 858 -6.45 21.56 11.49
C ALA A 858 -6.90 20.85 10.20
N ALA A 859 -8.11 21.13 9.71
CA ALA A 859 -8.62 20.57 8.46
C ALA A 859 -9.52 21.56 7.68
N THR A 860 -9.44 21.51 6.35
CA THR A 860 -10.35 22.20 5.41
C THR A 860 -10.75 21.24 4.28
N ALA A 861 -11.60 21.65 3.34
CA ALA A 861 -11.91 20.81 2.17
C ALA A 861 -10.69 20.55 1.24
N GLU A 862 -9.61 21.34 1.36
CA GLU A 862 -8.44 21.30 0.48
C GLU A 862 -7.23 20.57 1.08
N ALA A 863 -7.09 20.58 2.42
CA ALA A 863 -5.93 20.06 3.13
C ALA A 863 -6.19 19.84 4.63
N ALA A 864 -5.33 19.04 5.26
CA ALA A 864 -5.22 18.94 6.71
C ALA A 864 -3.77 19.10 7.17
N LEU A 865 -3.61 19.58 8.40
CA LEU A 865 -2.33 19.71 9.10
C LEU A 865 -2.34 18.90 10.39
N GLY A 866 -1.25 18.16 10.60
CA GLY A 866 -0.89 17.58 11.88
C GLY A 866 0.29 18.32 12.48
N VAL A 867 0.21 18.76 13.74
CA VAL A 867 1.32 19.41 14.43
C VAL A 867 1.45 18.86 15.84
N ARG A 868 2.61 18.28 16.17
CA ARG A 868 2.92 17.82 17.53
C ARG A 868 4.31 18.24 18.00
N GLU A 869 4.41 18.68 19.25
CA GLU A 869 5.71 18.92 19.88
C GLU A 869 6.36 17.58 20.28
N SER A 870 7.63 17.40 19.92
CA SER A 870 8.41 16.21 20.23
C SER A 870 9.89 16.55 20.33
N GLY A 871 10.52 16.31 21.49
CA GLY A 871 11.97 16.45 21.65
C GLY A 871 12.54 17.86 21.42
N GLY A 872 11.75 18.92 21.61
CA GLY A 872 12.15 20.31 21.34
C GLY A 872 12.04 20.73 19.87
N SER A 873 11.33 19.95 19.04
CA SER A 873 10.89 20.32 17.70
C SER A 873 9.37 20.15 17.56
N PHE A 874 8.78 20.89 16.62
CA PHE A 874 7.45 20.61 16.13
C PHE A 874 7.58 19.68 14.93
N ARG A 875 6.99 18.48 15.00
CA ARG A 875 6.74 17.65 13.82
C ARG A 875 5.49 18.17 13.14
N VAL A 876 5.54 18.28 11.81
CA VAL A 876 4.43 18.78 10.99
C VAL A 876 4.12 17.79 9.88
N GLY A 877 2.87 17.35 9.78
CA GLY A 877 2.31 16.61 8.66
C GLY A 877 1.40 17.50 7.81
N VAL A 878 1.43 17.31 6.50
CA VAL A 878 0.59 18.00 5.51
C VAL A 878 -0.06 16.97 4.59
N HIS A 879 -1.39 16.86 4.66
CA HIS A 879 -2.19 16.09 3.71
C HIS A 879 -2.92 17.06 2.77
N SER A 880 -3.06 16.71 1.48
CA SER A 880 -3.91 17.48 0.56
C SER A 880 -4.92 16.59 -0.16
N THR A 881 -6.17 17.03 -0.19
CA THR A 881 -7.29 16.29 -0.80
C THR A 881 -7.25 16.28 -2.33
N THR A 882 -6.22 16.84 -2.96
CA THR A 882 -5.98 16.87 -4.40
C THR A 882 -4.48 16.74 -4.70
N PRO A 883 -4.07 16.11 -5.81
CA PRO A 883 -2.69 16.17 -6.27
C PRO A 883 -2.20 17.60 -6.50
N ARG A 884 -1.01 17.91 -5.99
CA ARG A 884 -0.29 19.17 -6.19
C ARG A 884 1.12 18.87 -6.70
N ALA A 885 1.57 19.63 -7.69
CA ALA A 885 2.90 19.48 -8.25
C ALA A 885 3.97 20.04 -7.31
N ALA A 886 5.21 19.58 -7.45
CA ALA A 886 6.34 20.12 -6.68
C ALA A 886 6.49 21.64 -6.89
N GLY A 887 6.55 22.39 -5.80
CA GLY A 887 6.57 23.85 -5.79
C GLY A 887 5.23 24.55 -6.06
N ALA A 888 4.10 23.81 -6.10
CA ALA A 888 2.76 24.39 -6.27
C ALA A 888 2.08 24.77 -4.93
N SER A 889 2.74 24.53 -3.80
CA SER A 889 2.24 24.89 -2.47
C SER A 889 3.38 24.99 -1.45
N THR A 890 3.21 25.83 -0.43
CA THR A 890 4.24 26.17 0.56
C THR A 890 3.70 25.97 1.97
N LEU A 891 4.51 25.36 2.84
CA LEU A 891 4.28 25.36 4.29
C LEU A 891 5.22 26.39 4.95
N TYR A 892 4.62 27.33 5.67
CA TYR A 892 5.28 28.36 6.46
C TYR A 892 5.17 28.03 7.95
N VAL A 893 6.23 28.31 8.71
CA VAL A 893 6.23 28.22 10.19
C VAL A 893 6.85 29.48 10.78
N TRP A 894 6.06 30.24 11.54
CA TRP A 894 6.42 31.56 12.06
C TRP A 894 6.25 31.66 13.58
N ASP A 895 7.13 32.42 14.22
CA ASP A 895 6.92 32.98 15.55
C ASP A 895 5.76 33.99 15.51
N ARG A 896 4.70 33.80 16.29
CA ARG A 896 3.52 34.70 16.30
C ARG A 896 3.80 36.05 16.95
N GLY A 897 4.85 36.16 17.76
CA GLY A 897 5.22 37.38 18.48
C GLY A 897 5.96 38.40 17.62
N ASP A 898 6.75 37.96 16.62
CA ASP A 898 7.54 38.84 15.76
C ASP A 898 7.58 38.50 14.26
N CYS A 899 6.82 37.48 13.82
CA CYS A 899 6.83 36.95 12.45
C CYS A 899 8.18 36.42 11.97
N GLY A 900 9.08 36.04 12.88
CA GLY A 900 10.33 35.35 12.56
C GLY A 900 10.08 33.98 11.91
N GLU A 901 10.59 33.78 10.70
CA GLU A 901 10.56 32.48 10.00
C GLU A 901 11.38 31.44 10.78
N LEU A 902 10.70 30.42 11.29
CA LEU A 902 11.30 29.28 11.98
C LEU A 902 11.61 28.14 11.00
N ALA A 903 10.72 27.96 10.01
CA ALA A 903 10.93 27.07 8.87
C ALA A 903 10.03 27.48 7.69
N ARG A 904 10.45 27.09 6.48
CA ARG A 904 9.68 27.19 5.24
C ARG A 904 9.99 25.98 4.37
N TRP A 905 8.97 25.42 3.74
CA TRP A 905 9.12 24.38 2.71
C TRP A 905 8.24 24.70 1.50
N ASP A 906 8.87 24.95 0.36
CA ASP A 906 8.21 24.82 -0.93
C ASP A 906 8.06 23.30 -1.19
N LEU A 907 6.84 22.76 -1.14
CA LEU A 907 6.62 21.32 -0.98
C LEU A 907 6.99 20.50 -2.23
N PRO A 908 7.35 19.21 -2.06
CA PRO A 908 7.43 18.25 -3.18
C PRO A 908 6.04 18.04 -3.81
N ALA A 909 5.96 17.18 -4.82
CA ALA A 909 4.65 16.72 -5.28
C ALA A 909 4.00 15.90 -4.16
N ILE A 910 2.74 16.22 -3.84
CA ILE A 910 1.94 15.60 -2.78
C ILE A 910 0.52 15.37 -3.28
N GLY A 911 -0.25 14.54 -2.60
CA GLY A 911 -1.64 14.25 -2.92
C GLY A 911 -2.31 13.46 -1.80
N PRO A 912 -3.53 12.94 -2.03
CA PRO A 912 -4.27 12.26 -0.97
C PRO A 912 -3.49 11.09 -0.35
N GLY A 913 -2.87 10.25 -1.17
CA GLY A 913 -2.02 9.12 -0.72
C GLY A 913 -0.53 9.44 -0.58
N ASP A 914 -0.13 10.71 -0.72
CA ASP A 914 1.27 11.14 -0.71
C ASP A 914 1.45 12.37 0.21
N PRO A 915 1.24 12.25 1.53
CA PRO A 915 1.41 13.35 2.48
C PRO A 915 2.88 13.74 2.67
N PHE A 916 3.12 14.97 3.12
CA PHE A 916 4.45 15.46 3.47
C PHE A 916 4.64 15.51 4.99
N THR A 917 5.79 15.06 5.49
CA THR A 917 6.21 15.27 6.89
C THR A 917 7.51 16.05 7.00
N GLY A 918 7.58 16.94 7.99
CA GLY A 918 8.71 17.81 8.27
C GLY A 918 8.90 18.07 9.77
N SER A 919 9.94 18.82 10.11
CA SER A 919 10.14 19.27 11.50
C SER A 919 10.79 20.65 11.59
N ALA A 920 10.25 21.50 12.45
CA ALA A 920 10.80 22.82 12.79
C ALA A 920 11.36 22.80 14.22
N ALA A 921 12.47 23.49 14.48
CA ALA A 921 12.98 23.61 15.85
C ALA A 921 12.08 24.53 16.68
N ALA A 922 11.56 24.06 17.83
CA ALA A 922 10.69 24.88 18.66
C ALA A 922 11.44 26.05 19.31
N GLY A 923 12.72 25.83 19.64
CA GLY A 923 13.58 26.86 20.24
C GLY A 923 13.14 27.28 21.65
N GLY A 924 12.33 26.49 22.33
CA GLY A 924 11.77 26.78 23.65
C GLY A 924 10.41 27.52 23.64
N ARG A 925 9.78 27.64 22.48
CA ARG A 925 8.39 28.14 22.31
C ARG A 925 7.38 27.03 22.58
N ALA A 926 6.20 27.41 23.08
CA ALA A 926 5.06 26.51 23.10
C ALA A 926 4.38 26.45 21.72
N LEU A 927 3.52 25.46 21.48
CA LEU A 927 2.75 25.33 20.24
C LEU A 927 1.90 26.58 19.96
N GLU A 928 1.30 27.16 21.01
CA GLU A 928 0.47 28.37 20.95
C GLU A 928 1.24 29.63 20.50
N ASP A 929 2.56 29.68 20.64
CA ASP A 929 3.42 30.79 20.21
C ASP A 929 3.78 30.73 18.71
N VAL A 930 3.42 29.65 18.01
CA VAL A 930 3.87 29.36 16.64
C VAL A 930 2.70 29.14 15.70
N ALA A 931 2.75 29.81 14.56
CA ALA A 931 1.81 29.66 13.46
C ALA A 931 2.36 28.67 12.42
N PHE A 932 1.50 27.77 11.94
CA PHE A 932 1.77 26.84 10.85
C PHE A 932 0.76 27.16 9.75
N VAL A 933 1.22 27.63 8.59
CA VAL A 933 0.33 28.12 7.53
C VAL A 933 0.68 27.42 6.23
N TYR A 934 -0.29 26.69 5.68
CA TYR A 934 -0.16 25.95 4.42
C TYR A 934 -0.99 26.62 3.33
N ALA A 935 -0.34 27.01 2.24
CA ALA A 935 -0.94 27.78 1.15
C ALA A 935 -0.54 27.25 -0.23
N ASP A 936 -1.29 27.57 -1.28
CA ASP A 936 -0.90 27.28 -2.67
C ASP A 936 0.06 28.33 -3.26
N SER A 937 0.48 28.15 -4.51
CA SER A 937 1.38 29.07 -5.22
C SER A 937 0.78 30.45 -5.55
N GLU A 938 -0.52 30.65 -5.36
CA GLU A 938 -1.19 31.96 -5.45
C GLU A 938 -1.40 32.56 -4.05
N GLU A 939 -0.81 31.93 -3.02
CA GLU A 939 -0.98 32.22 -1.59
C GLU A 939 -2.43 32.11 -1.10
N ASN A 940 -3.29 31.29 -1.74
CA ASN A 940 -4.58 30.96 -1.14
C ASN A 940 -4.36 30.04 0.08
N LEU A 941 -4.97 30.38 1.21
CA LEU A 941 -4.89 29.57 2.43
C LEU A 941 -5.56 28.21 2.22
N LEU A 942 -4.82 27.13 2.46
CA LEU A 942 -5.30 25.75 2.35
C LEU A 942 -5.60 25.13 3.71
N ALA A 943 -4.76 25.36 4.71
CA ALA A 943 -4.99 24.99 6.12
C ALA A 943 -4.02 25.77 7.03
N ALA A 944 -4.37 25.98 8.30
CA ALA A 944 -3.45 26.56 9.27
C ALA A 944 -3.73 26.12 10.71
N VAL A 945 -2.68 26.06 11.52
CA VAL A 945 -2.74 25.96 12.99
C VAL A 945 -2.23 27.29 13.55
N ASN A 946 -2.97 27.90 14.48
CA ASN A 946 -2.68 29.21 15.07
C ASN A 946 -2.41 30.31 14.01
N PHE A 947 -3.26 30.39 12.97
CA PHE A 947 -3.06 31.27 11.82
C PHE A 947 -2.60 32.68 12.21
N GLN A 948 -1.47 33.09 11.63
CA GLN A 948 -0.93 34.42 11.74
C GLN A 948 -0.47 34.84 10.34
N ASP A 949 -0.97 35.98 9.89
CA ASP A 949 -0.49 36.61 8.67
C ASP A 949 0.84 37.32 8.95
N CYS A 950 1.88 36.83 8.29
CA CYS A 950 3.26 37.33 8.35
C CYS A 950 3.81 37.70 6.95
N LEU A 951 2.99 37.62 5.90
CA LEU A 951 3.42 37.99 4.56
C LEU A 951 3.31 39.52 4.40
N PRO A 952 4.33 40.20 3.86
CA PRO A 952 4.19 41.62 3.56
C PRO A 952 3.28 41.80 2.32
N PRO A 953 2.39 42.80 2.32
CA PRO A 953 1.59 43.12 1.15
C PRO A 953 2.47 43.60 -0.02
N THR A 954 1.88 43.71 -1.20
CA THR A 954 2.52 44.31 -2.38
C THR A 954 1.81 45.60 -2.78
N SER A 955 2.54 46.54 -3.41
CA SER A 955 1.96 47.77 -3.96
C SER A 955 2.53 48.14 -5.32
N LEU A 956 1.77 48.96 -6.05
CA LEU A 956 2.16 49.47 -7.35
C LEU A 956 1.65 50.91 -7.54
N VAL A 957 2.52 51.84 -7.92
CA VAL A 957 2.09 53.15 -8.44
C VAL A 957 1.70 52.99 -9.91
N GLU A 958 0.52 53.48 -10.29
CA GLU A 958 0.04 53.43 -11.67
C GLU A 958 0.95 54.22 -12.62
N SER A 959 1.05 53.76 -13.87
CA SER A 959 1.88 54.41 -14.88
C SER A 959 1.39 55.83 -15.20
N LEU A 960 2.24 56.82 -14.96
CA LEU A 960 1.97 58.21 -15.29
C LEU A 960 2.27 58.50 -16.77
N ALA A 961 1.67 59.58 -17.29
CA ALA A 961 2.05 60.11 -18.60
C ALA A 961 3.55 60.50 -18.58
N PRO A 962 4.32 60.28 -19.66
CA PRO A 962 5.77 60.58 -19.69
C PRO A 962 6.11 62.04 -19.33
N TRP A 963 5.18 62.96 -19.60
CA TRP A 963 5.23 64.36 -19.17
C TRP A 963 3.82 64.90 -18.88
N VAL A 964 3.76 65.99 -18.11
CA VAL A 964 2.55 66.74 -17.76
C VAL A 964 2.74 68.24 -17.95
N GLY A 965 1.69 68.95 -18.41
CA GLY A 965 1.74 70.39 -18.71
C GLY A 965 1.61 71.32 -17.49
N THR A 966 1.50 70.77 -16.28
CA THR A 966 1.15 71.48 -15.05
C THR A 966 2.09 71.13 -13.91
N THR A 967 2.35 72.09 -13.01
CA THR A 967 3.16 71.91 -11.79
C THR A 967 2.45 71.12 -10.67
N SER A 968 1.26 70.59 -10.98
CA SER A 968 0.49 69.67 -10.16
C SER A 968 -0.21 68.62 -11.01
N PHE A 969 -0.21 67.37 -10.56
CA PHE A 969 -0.81 66.22 -11.25
C PHE A 969 -1.19 65.12 -10.25
N THR A 970 -2.17 64.28 -10.61
CA THR A 970 -2.56 63.13 -9.79
C THR A 970 -1.56 62.00 -9.94
N VAL A 971 -1.24 61.34 -8.82
CA VAL A 971 -0.54 60.06 -8.77
C VAL A 971 -1.48 59.07 -8.08
N THR A 972 -1.62 57.88 -8.67
CA THR A 972 -2.49 56.80 -8.19
C THR A 972 -1.64 55.58 -7.84
N TRP A 973 -2.03 54.82 -6.83
CA TRP A 973 -1.39 53.56 -6.46
C TRP A 973 -2.43 52.56 -5.95
N THR A 974 -2.12 51.29 -6.12
CA THR A 974 -2.89 50.16 -5.62
C THR A 974 -2.01 49.27 -4.75
N GLY A 975 -2.65 48.38 -4.00
CA GLY A 975 -1.98 47.35 -3.23
C GLY A 975 -2.85 46.11 -3.14
N GLN A 976 -2.18 44.98 -2.98
CA GLN A 976 -2.78 43.66 -2.83
C GLN A 976 -2.08 42.95 -1.68
N ASP A 977 -2.87 42.21 -0.91
CA ASP A 977 -2.40 41.38 0.18
C ASP A 977 -3.06 40.00 0.06
N ALA A 978 -2.40 38.96 0.56
CA ALA A 978 -2.85 37.58 0.39
C ALA A 978 -4.00 37.23 1.35
N TRP A 979 -3.88 37.63 2.62
CA TRP A 979 -4.78 37.15 3.69
C TRP A 979 -5.46 38.25 4.50
N SER A 980 -4.81 39.40 4.68
CA SER A 980 -5.43 40.55 5.34
C SER A 980 -5.79 41.64 4.32
N SER A 981 -5.98 42.86 4.79
CA SER A 981 -6.27 44.01 3.94
C SER A 981 -5.18 45.07 4.05
N VAL A 982 -4.83 45.71 2.93
CA VAL A 982 -3.87 46.82 2.94
C VAL A 982 -4.43 47.99 3.76
N ALA A 983 -3.83 48.27 4.91
CA ALA A 983 -4.27 49.30 5.83
C ALA A 983 -3.82 50.70 5.36
N VAL A 984 -2.55 50.84 5.00
CA VAL A 984 -1.94 52.14 4.63
C VAL A 984 -0.81 51.99 3.62
N TYR A 985 -0.48 53.09 2.95
CA TYR A 985 0.66 53.22 2.05
C TYR A 985 1.65 54.29 2.54
N ASP A 986 2.94 54.09 2.26
CA ASP A 986 3.93 55.17 2.26
C ASP A 986 4.39 55.42 0.81
N VAL A 987 4.11 56.60 0.27
CA VAL A 987 4.50 56.98 -1.10
C VAL A 987 5.73 57.88 -1.04
N GLN A 988 6.82 57.46 -1.69
CA GLN A 988 8.03 58.25 -1.86
C GLN A 988 8.08 58.89 -3.23
N VAL A 989 8.68 60.08 -3.27
CA VAL A 989 9.05 60.80 -4.49
C VAL A 989 10.57 61.04 -4.49
N ARG A 990 11.20 61.09 -5.66
CA ARG A 990 12.51 61.75 -5.84
C ARG A 990 12.46 62.68 -7.04
N ASP A 991 13.18 63.79 -6.94
CA ASP A 991 13.37 64.76 -8.03
C ASP A 991 14.68 64.44 -8.76
N GLY A 992 14.58 64.07 -10.04
CA GLY A 992 15.69 63.58 -10.82
C GLY A 992 16.13 62.16 -10.42
N TYR A 993 16.88 61.53 -11.32
CA TYR A 993 17.33 60.15 -11.15
C TYR A 993 18.32 59.98 -9.97
N GLU A 994 19.23 60.94 -9.82
CA GLU A 994 20.24 61.00 -8.75
C GLU A 994 19.69 61.62 -7.43
N GLY A 995 18.42 62.02 -7.43
CA GLY A 995 17.76 62.57 -6.25
C GLY A 995 17.55 61.52 -5.16
N ALA A 996 17.69 61.94 -3.89
CA ALA A 996 17.33 61.10 -2.77
C ALA A 996 15.81 60.86 -2.73
N TRP A 997 15.40 59.63 -2.43
CA TRP A 997 14.00 59.33 -2.13
C TRP A 997 13.55 60.03 -0.85
N THR A 998 12.47 60.79 -0.94
CA THR A 998 11.82 61.50 0.18
C THR A 998 10.39 61.00 0.35
N GLY A 999 9.92 60.92 1.59
CA GLY A 999 8.51 60.62 1.86
C GLY A 999 7.63 61.78 1.41
N TRP A 1000 6.74 61.53 0.44
CA TRP A 1000 5.72 62.49 0.04
C TRP A 1000 4.46 62.30 0.89
N LEU A 1001 4.02 61.05 1.04
CA LEU A 1001 2.91 60.65 1.90
C LEU A 1001 3.35 59.47 2.78
N THR A 1002 2.90 59.45 4.03
CA THR A 1002 3.21 58.37 4.98
C THR A 1002 1.96 57.97 5.75
N ASN A 1003 1.75 56.67 5.94
CA ASN A 1003 0.54 56.09 6.53
C ASN A 1003 -0.78 56.62 5.91
N THR A 1004 -0.83 56.77 4.58
CA THR A 1004 -2.05 57.23 3.89
C THR A 1004 -2.97 56.06 3.54
N THR A 1005 -4.27 56.22 3.77
CA THR A 1005 -5.32 55.27 3.32
C THR A 1005 -5.83 55.61 1.92
N ALA A 1006 -5.44 56.74 1.35
CA ALA A 1006 -5.81 57.11 -0.01
C ALA A 1006 -5.06 56.23 -1.03
N THR A 1007 -5.71 55.95 -2.16
CA THR A 1007 -5.11 55.30 -3.34
C THR A 1007 -4.70 56.29 -4.43
N SER A 1008 -4.89 57.59 -4.20
CA SER A 1008 -4.34 58.65 -5.04
C SER A 1008 -4.24 59.97 -4.29
N ASP A 1009 -3.34 60.85 -4.73
CA ASP A 1009 -3.29 62.24 -4.30
C ASP A 1009 -2.72 63.13 -5.43
N THR A 1010 -2.85 64.45 -5.29
CA THR A 1010 -2.26 65.42 -6.21
C THR A 1010 -0.87 65.81 -5.74
N PHE A 1011 0.17 65.42 -6.48
CA PHE A 1011 1.51 65.95 -6.27
C PHE A 1011 1.52 67.43 -6.64
N ILE A 1012 1.97 68.31 -5.75
CA ILE A 1012 2.01 69.77 -5.94
C ILE A 1012 3.44 70.25 -5.71
N GLY A 1013 3.93 71.12 -6.60
CA GLY A 1013 5.25 71.75 -6.48
C GLY A 1013 6.30 71.21 -7.45
N GLY A 1014 5.88 70.46 -8.48
CA GLY A 1014 6.79 70.02 -9.52
C GLY A 1014 7.33 71.20 -10.34
N ALA A 1015 8.63 71.23 -10.57
CA ALA A 1015 9.33 72.30 -11.28
C ALA A 1015 9.44 72.01 -12.80
N ASN A 1016 9.32 73.04 -13.63
CA ASN A 1016 9.45 72.89 -15.08
C ASN A 1016 10.84 72.36 -15.47
N GLY A 1017 10.88 71.29 -16.27
CA GLY A 1017 12.09 70.58 -16.68
C GLY A 1017 12.54 69.45 -15.75
N HIS A 1018 11.84 69.22 -14.62
CA HIS A 1018 12.18 68.18 -13.65
C HIS A 1018 11.35 66.90 -13.86
N THR A 1019 11.99 65.75 -13.71
CA THR A 1019 11.35 64.43 -13.77
C THR A 1019 11.25 63.85 -12.36
N TYR A 1020 10.01 63.59 -11.93
CA TYR A 1020 9.67 63.03 -10.64
C TYR A 1020 9.41 61.54 -10.77
N PHE A 1021 10.08 60.76 -9.92
CA PHE A 1021 9.90 59.31 -9.81
C PHE A 1021 9.14 59.00 -8.53
N PHE A 1022 8.24 58.01 -8.59
CA PHE A 1022 7.37 57.61 -7.50
C PHE A 1022 7.49 56.13 -7.22
N ARG A 1023 7.40 55.75 -5.95
CA ARG A 1023 7.20 54.37 -5.50
C ARG A 1023 6.37 54.34 -4.24
N ALA A 1024 5.48 53.37 -4.13
CA ALA A 1024 4.76 53.06 -2.91
C ALA A 1024 5.50 51.95 -2.14
N ARG A 1025 5.09 51.78 -0.90
CA ARG A 1025 5.10 50.50 -0.19
C ARG A 1025 3.76 50.38 0.56
N ALA A 1026 3.20 49.20 0.64
CA ALA A 1026 2.03 48.92 1.48
C ALA A 1026 2.43 48.51 2.91
N ARG A 1027 1.51 48.73 3.85
CA ARG A 1027 1.43 48.03 5.14
C ARG A 1027 0.01 47.50 5.29
N ASP A 1028 -0.12 46.27 5.71
CA ASP A 1028 -1.38 45.58 5.88
C ASP A 1028 -2.03 45.88 7.25
N THR A 1029 -3.12 45.16 7.55
CA THR A 1029 -3.86 45.27 8.82
C THR A 1029 -3.26 44.43 9.94
N SER A 1030 -2.46 43.41 9.59
CA SER A 1030 -1.66 42.56 10.48
C SER A 1030 -0.41 43.28 11.03
N GLY A 1031 0.04 44.34 10.35
CA GLY A 1031 1.22 45.15 10.65
C GLY A 1031 2.42 44.92 9.73
N ASN A 1032 2.37 43.91 8.85
CA ASN A 1032 3.47 43.58 7.93
C ASN A 1032 3.62 44.69 6.89
N GLN A 1033 4.85 44.93 6.45
CA GLN A 1033 5.19 46.10 5.66
C GLN A 1033 6.12 45.72 4.50
N GLU A 1034 5.67 46.03 3.30
CA GLU A 1034 6.43 45.87 2.07
C GLU A 1034 7.77 46.61 2.12
N SER A 1035 8.81 45.99 1.58
CA SER A 1035 10.06 46.69 1.28
C SER A 1035 9.91 47.49 0.00
N TYR A 1036 10.31 48.78 0.01
CA TYR A 1036 10.25 49.61 -1.20
C TYR A 1036 10.89 48.93 -2.40
N ALA A 1037 10.18 48.93 -3.53
CA ALA A 1037 10.67 48.42 -4.80
C ALA A 1037 12.10 48.92 -5.09
N ALA A 1038 12.98 47.97 -5.42
CA ALA A 1038 14.38 48.20 -5.75
C ALA A 1038 14.58 48.69 -7.20
N GLU A 1039 13.48 48.89 -7.95
CA GLU A 1039 13.52 49.30 -9.35
C GLU A 1039 14.26 50.62 -9.53
N GLU A 1040 15.17 50.62 -10.50
CA GLU A 1040 16.07 51.73 -10.86
C GLU A 1040 15.31 53.06 -11.11
N TRP A 1041 14.06 52.96 -11.58
CA TRP A 1041 13.18 54.07 -11.94
C TRP A 1041 12.11 54.36 -10.88
N GLY A 1042 11.93 53.51 -9.86
CA GLY A 1042 10.67 53.42 -9.13
C GLY A 1042 9.55 52.88 -10.01
N GLN A 1043 8.36 52.72 -9.43
CA GLN A 1043 7.21 52.10 -10.08
C GLN A 1043 6.58 52.98 -11.16
N ALA A 1044 6.64 54.31 -11.02
CA ALA A 1044 6.14 55.26 -12.02
C ALA A 1044 6.94 56.58 -12.05
N PHE A 1045 6.85 57.33 -13.16
CA PHE A 1045 7.50 58.64 -13.27
C PHE A 1045 6.79 59.57 -14.25
N THR A 1046 6.98 60.88 -14.09
CA THR A 1046 6.57 61.89 -15.07
C THR A 1046 7.49 63.11 -15.06
N THR A 1047 7.51 63.86 -16.17
CA THR A 1047 8.26 65.12 -16.28
C THR A 1047 7.33 66.33 -16.36
N VAL A 1048 7.56 67.33 -15.52
CA VAL A 1048 6.77 68.57 -15.56
C VAL A 1048 7.32 69.47 -16.67
N LEU A 1049 6.50 69.74 -17.69
CA LEU A 1049 6.83 70.55 -18.86
C LEU A 1049 5.76 71.63 -19.10
N THR A 1050 5.91 72.77 -18.44
CA THR A 1050 5.05 73.95 -18.68
C THR A 1050 5.42 74.69 -19.97
N GLU A 1051 6.58 74.38 -20.55
CA GLU A 1051 7.05 74.85 -21.87
C GLU A 1051 7.51 73.64 -22.71
N THR A 1052 7.58 73.79 -24.04
CA THR A 1052 7.97 72.67 -24.90
C THR A 1052 9.47 72.37 -24.80
N ALA A 1053 9.83 71.16 -24.38
CA ALA A 1053 11.23 70.75 -24.21
C ALA A 1053 11.45 69.25 -24.50
N PRO A 1054 12.65 68.88 -24.97
CA PRO A 1054 13.11 67.49 -25.00
C PRO A 1054 13.52 67.01 -23.61
N VAL A 1055 13.26 65.75 -23.28
CA VAL A 1055 13.58 65.16 -21.96
C VAL A 1055 14.26 63.82 -22.16
N LEU A 1056 15.56 63.75 -21.88
CA LEU A 1056 16.38 62.55 -22.10
C LEU A 1056 16.76 61.79 -20.82
N VAL A 1057 16.32 62.22 -19.64
CA VAL A 1057 16.74 61.62 -18.36
C VAL A 1057 16.32 60.14 -18.22
N THR A 1058 15.29 59.72 -18.96
CA THR A 1058 14.81 58.34 -19.07
C THR A 1058 15.64 57.45 -20.00
N SER A 1059 16.74 57.98 -20.54
CA SER A 1059 17.73 57.20 -21.29
C SER A 1059 18.50 56.27 -20.35
N ARG A 1060 18.78 55.04 -20.79
CA ARG A 1060 19.51 54.02 -20.01
C ARG A 1060 20.57 53.32 -20.84
N LYS A 1061 21.52 52.66 -20.17
CA LYS A 1061 22.51 51.77 -20.78
C LYS A 1061 22.39 50.40 -20.12
N SER A 1062 22.46 49.34 -20.90
CA SER A 1062 22.36 47.96 -20.43
C SER A 1062 23.36 47.06 -21.16
N ALA A 1063 23.91 46.06 -20.47
CA ALA A 1063 24.83 45.09 -21.03
C ALA A 1063 24.25 43.66 -21.03
N ALA A 1064 24.49 42.90 -22.10
CA ALA A 1064 24.02 41.53 -22.27
C ALA A 1064 25.13 40.60 -22.79
N PRO A 1065 25.40 39.46 -22.11
CA PRO A 1065 24.97 39.14 -20.74
C PRO A 1065 25.67 40.03 -19.71
N GLN A 1066 25.03 40.30 -18.56
CA GLN A 1066 25.67 40.98 -17.42
C GLN A 1066 26.78 40.13 -16.75
N GLN A 1067 26.85 38.83 -17.06
CA GLN A 1067 27.86 37.89 -16.58
C GLN A 1067 28.49 37.06 -17.74
N PRO A 1068 29.37 37.65 -18.57
CA PRO A 1068 29.93 36.99 -19.76
C PRO A 1068 30.98 35.92 -19.43
N GLY A 1069 31.14 34.93 -20.32
CA GLY A 1069 32.24 33.96 -20.35
C GLY A 1069 33.64 34.57 -20.59
N VAL A 1070 34.72 33.79 -20.36
CA VAL A 1070 36.14 34.22 -20.53
C VAL A 1070 36.42 34.77 -21.95
N SER A 1071 35.67 34.28 -22.92
CA SER A 1071 35.80 34.56 -24.35
C SER A 1071 34.46 34.96 -24.98
N GLN A 1072 33.50 35.40 -24.15
CA GLN A 1072 32.19 35.81 -24.62
C GLN A 1072 32.17 37.33 -24.82
N THR A 1073 31.64 37.75 -25.96
CA THR A 1073 31.40 39.16 -26.26
C THR A 1073 30.22 39.71 -25.44
N VAL A 1074 30.25 40.99 -25.13
CA VAL A 1074 29.17 41.71 -24.44
C VAL A 1074 28.52 42.68 -25.41
N GLU A 1075 27.22 42.52 -25.66
CA GLU A 1075 26.43 43.54 -26.34
C GLU A 1075 26.06 44.63 -25.33
N TYR A 1076 26.39 45.88 -25.64
CA TYR A 1076 25.86 47.04 -24.94
C TYR A 1076 24.75 47.67 -25.78
N THR A 1077 23.62 47.96 -25.15
CA THR A 1077 22.56 48.80 -25.71
C THR A 1077 22.46 50.08 -24.90
N VAL A 1078 22.61 51.23 -25.56
CA VAL A 1078 22.19 52.54 -25.01
C VAL A 1078 20.81 52.86 -25.60
N PHE A 1079 19.80 52.90 -24.73
CA PHE A 1079 18.46 53.38 -25.05
C PHE A 1079 18.42 54.88 -24.78
N ILE A 1080 18.36 55.69 -25.84
CA ILE A 1080 18.16 57.14 -25.76
C ILE A 1080 16.66 57.39 -25.87
N SER A 1081 16.01 57.79 -24.78
CA SER A 1081 14.55 57.93 -24.70
C SER A 1081 14.18 59.40 -24.54
N ASN A 1082 13.40 59.97 -25.46
CA ASN A 1082 12.88 61.32 -25.36
C ASN A 1082 11.43 61.31 -24.86
N THR A 1083 11.26 61.41 -23.55
CA THR A 1083 9.94 61.48 -22.89
C THR A 1083 9.34 62.89 -22.90
N GLY A 1084 10.01 63.84 -23.56
CA GLY A 1084 9.52 65.21 -23.73
C GLY A 1084 8.58 65.39 -24.92
N ASN A 1085 8.09 66.61 -25.10
CA ASN A 1085 7.14 67.00 -26.15
C ASN A 1085 7.79 67.77 -27.33
N LEU A 1086 9.11 67.96 -27.30
CA LEU A 1086 9.91 68.49 -28.40
C LEU A 1086 10.97 67.46 -28.82
N SER A 1087 11.24 67.36 -30.12
CA SER A 1087 12.30 66.51 -30.66
C SER A 1087 13.69 66.98 -30.19
N ALA A 1088 14.54 66.04 -29.78
CA ALA A 1088 15.89 66.30 -29.30
C ALA A 1088 16.92 66.07 -30.41
N THR A 1089 17.88 66.98 -30.59
CA THR A 1089 19.13 66.64 -31.30
C THR A 1089 20.13 66.14 -30.28
N VAL A 1090 20.58 64.90 -30.42
CA VAL A 1090 21.36 64.17 -29.40
C VAL A 1090 22.71 63.76 -29.96
N VAL A 1091 23.73 63.83 -29.11
CA VAL A 1091 25.08 63.29 -29.31
C VAL A 1091 25.38 62.34 -28.16
N LEU A 1092 25.56 61.06 -28.50
CA LEU A 1092 26.06 60.03 -27.60
C LEU A 1092 27.57 59.91 -27.81
N THR A 1093 28.33 59.90 -26.71
CA THR A 1093 29.75 59.56 -26.67
C THR A 1093 29.95 58.46 -25.65
N ASP A 1094 30.51 57.32 -26.04
CA ASP A 1094 30.77 56.18 -25.17
C ASP A 1094 32.27 55.85 -25.20
N THR A 1095 32.88 55.62 -24.04
CA THR A 1095 34.32 55.31 -23.95
C THR A 1095 34.49 53.90 -23.39
N PRO A 1096 34.61 52.88 -24.27
CA PRO A 1096 34.82 51.49 -23.86
C PRO A 1096 36.00 51.31 -22.90
N PRO A 1097 35.94 50.35 -21.96
CA PRO A 1097 37.09 50.00 -21.11
C PRO A 1097 38.32 49.67 -21.95
N ALA A 1098 39.51 50.10 -21.52
CA ALA A 1098 40.76 49.95 -22.27
C ALA A 1098 41.14 48.47 -22.49
N GLU A 1099 40.60 47.58 -21.67
CA GLU A 1099 40.81 46.14 -21.70
C GLU A 1099 39.82 45.41 -22.62
N MET A 1100 38.94 46.14 -23.33
CA MET A 1100 37.92 45.61 -24.24
C MET A 1100 38.11 46.18 -25.65
N VAL A 1101 37.84 45.39 -26.69
CA VAL A 1101 37.89 45.81 -28.10
C VAL A 1101 36.49 45.96 -28.67
N VAL A 1102 36.22 47.09 -29.32
CA VAL A 1102 34.97 47.34 -30.06
C VAL A 1102 34.96 46.51 -31.34
N LEU A 1103 33.90 45.72 -31.53
CA LEU A 1103 33.60 45.04 -32.78
C LEU A 1103 32.84 46.01 -33.71
N THR A 1104 33.57 46.80 -34.50
CA THR A 1104 33.00 47.91 -35.28
C THR A 1104 31.89 47.53 -36.25
N GLU A 1105 31.84 46.27 -36.70
CA GLU A 1105 30.79 45.69 -37.53
C GLU A 1105 29.44 45.54 -36.82
N THR A 1106 29.40 45.66 -35.49
CA THR A 1106 28.19 45.57 -34.65
C THR A 1106 27.58 46.93 -34.29
N LEU A 1107 28.23 48.04 -34.70
CA LEU A 1107 27.74 49.39 -34.47
C LEU A 1107 26.43 49.62 -35.24
N ALA A 1108 25.31 49.76 -34.53
CA ALA A 1108 24.01 50.03 -35.13
C ALA A 1108 23.19 51.03 -34.31
N ALA A 1109 22.28 51.71 -34.98
CA ALA A 1109 21.26 52.55 -34.36
C ALA A 1109 19.89 52.20 -34.96
N SER A 1110 18.83 52.15 -34.14
CA SER A 1110 17.47 51.84 -34.61
C SER A 1110 16.88 52.93 -35.51
N SER A 1111 17.40 54.15 -35.43
CA SER A 1111 17.12 55.26 -36.34
C SER A 1111 18.26 56.28 -36.32
N GLY A 1112 18.29 57.19 -37.29
CA GLY A 1112 19.41 58.11 -37.50
C GLY A 1112 20.60 57.45 -38.22
N PRO A 1113 21.79 58.07 -38.19
CA PRO A 1113 22.98 57.52 -38.82
C PRO A 1113 23.56 56.35 -38.01
N THR A 1114 24.34 55.49 -38.65
CA THR A 1114 25.12 54.44 -37.98
C THR A 1114 26.14 55.07 -37.01
N PRO A 1115 26.29 54.57 -35.77
CA PRO A 1115 27.35 54.99 -34.86
C PRO A 1115 28.75 54.77 -35.46
N ILE A 1116 29.70 55.62 -35.13
CA ILE A 1116 31.10 55.51 -35.56
C ILE A 1116 32.01 55.27 -34.37
N TYR A 1117 33.09 54.50 -34.56
CA TYR A 1117 34.15 54.37 -33.57
C TYR A 1117 35.36 55.19 -34.02
N ILE A 1118 35.69 56.26 -33.29
CA ILE A 1118 36.76 57.19 -33.65
C ILE A 1118 37.46 57.73 -32.39
N GLY A 1119 38.78 57.89 -32.42
CA GLY A 1119 39.54 58.42 -31.29
C GLY A 1119 39.49 57.59 -29.99
N GLY A 1120 39.08 56.32 -30.06
CA GLY A 1120 38.86 55.46 -28.89
C GLY A 1120 37.46 55.55 -28.29
N GLN A 1121 36.55 56.31 -28.91
CA GLN A 1121 35.17 56.48 -28.45
C GLN A 1121 34.17 56.03 -29.52
N ILE A 1122 33.03 55.50 -29.07
CA ILE A 1122 31.86 55.29 -29.92
C ILE A 1122 31.05 56.59 -29.89
N GLN A 1123 30.77 57.15 -31.06
CA GLN A 1123 30.04 58.40 -31.22
C GLN A 1123 28.81 58.17 -32.10
N TRP A 1124 27.66 58.66 -31.66
CA TRP A 1124 26.43 58.69 -32.45
C TRP A 1124 25.78 60.06 -32.32
N GLY A 1125 25.22 60.58 -33.42
CA GLY A 1125 24.55 61.88 -33.42
C GLY A 1125 23.30 61.86 -34.28
N GLY A 1126 22.14 62.18 -33.71
CA GLY A 1126 20.86 62.05 -34.41
C GLY A 1126 19.70 62.78 -33.73
N ALA A 1127 18.59 62.88 -34.44
CA ALA A 1127 17.34 63.39 -33.88
C ALA A 1127 16.58 62.25 -33.18
N VAL A 1128 16.03 62.55 -32.00
CA VAL A 1128 15.14 61.68 -31.22
C VAL A 1128 13.82 62.43 -31.09
N GLU A 1129 12.83 62.03 -31.88
CA GLU A 1129 11.51 62.69 -31.90
C GLU A 1129 10.81 62.67 -30.53
N ALA A 1130 9.88 63.59 -30.30
CA ALA A 1130 9.09 63.63 -29.08
C ALA A 1130 8.33 62.30 -28.84
N GLY A 1131 8.45 61.73 -27.65
CA GLY A 1131 7.88 60.43 -27.29
C GLY A 1131 8.58 59.21 -27.94
N ALA A 1132 9.67 59.40 -28.69
CA ALA A 1132 10.40 58.32 -29.35
C ALA A 1132 11.63 57.87 -28.54
N ALA A 1133 12.10 56.67 -28.83
CA ALA A 1133 13.37 56.15 -28.32
C ALA A 1133 14.25 55.61 -29.46
N VAL A 1134 15.56 55.80 -29.33
CA VAL A 1134 16.59 55.26 -30.22
C VAL A 1134 17.45 54.27 -29.46
N ARG A 1135 17.63 53.08 -30.00
CA ARG A 1135 18.58 52.08 -29.49
C ARG A 1135 19.88 52.23 -30.26
N VAL A 1136 20.97 52.56 -29.57
CA VAL A 1136 22.33 52.46 -30.10
C VAL A 1136 22.96 51.19 -29.53
N THR A 1137 23.34 50.26 -30.39
CA THR A 1137 23.91 48.95 -30.00
C THR A 1137 25.33 48.81 -30.51
N TYR A 1138 26.19 48.18 -29.72
CA TYR A 1138 27.54 47.79 -30.10
C TYR A 1138 28.04 46.65 -29.23
N THR A 1139 28.98 45.87 -29.75
CA THR A 1139 29.54 44.70 -29.07
C THR A 1139 31.00 44.94 -28.70
N LEU A 1140 31.35 44.61 -27.46
CA LEU A 1140 32.72 44.60 -26.95
C LEU A 1140 33.22 43.15 -26.81
N SER A 1141 34.50 42.93 -27.10
CA SER A 1141 35.17 41.63 -26.96
C SER A 1141 36.33 41.73 -25.95
N PRO A 1142 36.47 40.78 -25.00
CA PRO A 1142 37.59 40.76 -24.06
C PRO A 1142 38.96 40.65 -24.76
N THR A 1143 39.96 41.29 -24.19
CA THR A 1143 41.38 41.14 -24.58
C THR A 1143 42.11 40.19 -23.62
N PRO A 1144 43.32 39.71 -23.97
CA PRO A 1144 44.18 39.00 -23.01
C PRO A 1144 44.60 39.83 -21.79
N ALA A 1145 44.35 41.15 -21.79
CA ALA A 1145 44.61 42.04 -20.66
C ALA A 1145 43.36 42.26 -19.77
N THR A 1146 42.19 41.72 -20.12
CA THR A 1146 40.97 41.87 -19.31
C THR A 1146 41.11 41.17 -17.96
N PRO A 1147 41.04 41.90 -16.83
CA PRO A 1147 41.20 41.30 -15.51
C PRO A 1147 40.00 40.40 -15.17
N LEU A 1148 40.28 39.16 -14.79
CA LEU A 1148 39.26 38.23 -14.30
C LEU A 1148 38.81 38.61 -12.88
N GLY A 1149 37.50 38.67 -12.66
CA GLY A 1149 36.90 38.96 -11.34
C GLY A 1149 36.79 40.45 -10.99
N VAL A 1150 37.22 41.36 -11.85
CA VAL A 1150 37.06 42.81 -11.65
C VAL A 1150 35.82 43.31 -12.42
N PRO A 1151 34.89 44.05 -11.78
CA PRO A 1151 33.80 44.72 -12.49
C PRO A 1151 34.32 45.68 -13.57
N LEU A 1152 33.82 45.53 -14.80
CA LEU A 1152 34.13 46.42 -15.91
C LEU A 1152 32.98 47.41 -16.08
N THR A 1153 33.19 48.65 -15.65
CA THR A 1153 32.23 49.74 -15.81
C THR A 1153 32.48 50.46 -17.12
N ASN A 1154 31.45 50.58 -17.96
CA ASN A 1154 31.51 51.29 -19.23
C ASN A 1154 30.61 52.53 -19.20
N THR A 1155 31.17 53.71 -19.48
CA THR A 1155 30.47 55.01 -19.35
C THR A 1155 30.10 55.60 -20.71
N ALA A 1156 28.81 55.91 -20.86
CA ALA A 1156 28.24 56.74 -21.92
C ALA A 1156 27.93 58.15 -21.40
N GLU A 1157 28.10 59.14 -22.25
CA GLU A 1157 27.66 60.52 -22.08
C GLU A 1157 26.67 60.87 -23.18
N ILE A 1158 25.53 61.42 -22.80
CA ILE A 1158 24.47 61.88 -23.71
C ILE A 1158 24.38 63.39 -23.56
N ALA A 1159 24.71 64.11 -24.62
CA ALA A 1159 24.61 65.56 -24.75
C ALA A 1159 23.61 65.93 -25.86
N GLY A 1160 23.16 67.18 -25.94
CA GLY A 1160 22.25 67.57 -27.01
C GLY A 1160 21.54 68.90 -26.80
N SER A 1161 20.36 69.04 -27.39
CA SER A 1161 19.44 70.17 -27.18
C SER A 1161 18.70 70.13 -25.82
N VAL A 1162 19.32 69.51 -24.81
CA VAL A 1162 18.83 69.38 -23.43
C VAL A 1162 19.81 70.13 -22.52
N LEU A 1163 19.32 70.73 -21.43
CA LEU A 1163 20.18 71.43 -20.46
C LEU A 1163 20.96 70.42 -19.60
N GLY A 1164 22.23 70.20 -19.96
CA GLY A 1164 23.18 69.40 -19.18
C GLY A 1164 23.77 68.20 -19.93
N LEU A 1165 24.80 67.60 -19.33
CA LEU A 1165 25.35 66.31 -19.73
C LEU A 1165 24.65 65.20 -18.93
N ILE A 1166 24.17 64.16 -19.61
CA ILE A 1166 23.55 63.00 -18.98
C ILE A 1166 24.52 61.83 -19.08
N THR A 1167 25.18 61.50 -17.98
CA THR A 1167 26.10 60.36 -17.91
C THR A 1167 25.35 59.08 -17.54
N ARG A 1168 25.64 57.96 -18.21
CA ARG A 1168 25.06 56.64 -17.96
C ARG A 1168 26.17 55.60 -17.89
N GLN A 1169 26.24 54.90 -16.76
CA GLN A 1169 27.25 53.87 -16.50
C GLN A 1169 26.54 52.53 -16.40
N GLU A 1170 27.15 51.50 -16.97
CA GLU A 1170 26.71 50.11 -16.83
C GLU A 1170 27.92 49.25 -16.48
N ALA A 1171 27.77 48.35 -15.52
CA ALA A 1171 28.87 47.51 -15.01
C ALA A 1171 28.62 46.04 -15.29
N VAL A 1172 29.66 45.33 -15.70
CA VAL A 1172 29.62 43.90 -16.07
C VAL A 1172 30.57 43.12 -15.15
N VAL A 1173 30.09 42.03 -14.54
CA VAL A 1173 30.78 41.36 -13.42
C VAL A 1173 30.94 39.87 -13.69
N ARG A 1174 32.05 39.28 -13.21
CA ARG A 1174 32.36 37.85 -13.41
C ARG A 1174 32.70 37.13 -12.10
N MET A 1175 31.65 36.58 -11.47
CA MET A 1175 31.61 35.72 -10.27
C MET A 1175 31.82 36.34 -8.87
N HIS A 1176 30.71 36.37 -8.12
CA HIS A 1176 30.52 36.35 -6.65
C HIS A 1176 30.91 37.58 -5.78
N PHE A 1177 30.15 37.73 -4.69
CA PHE A 1177 29.73 39.01 -4.08
C PHE A 1177 30.72 39.68 -3.09
N VAL A 1178 30.64 41.02 -2.96
CA VAL A 1178 30.44 41.79 -1.70
C VAL A 1178 30.57 43.33 -1.89
N TRP A 1179 29.50 44.06 -1.52
CA TRP A 1179 29.32 45.45 -1.02
C TRP A 1179 30.26 46.65 -1.36
N LEU A 1180 29.60 47.81 -1.56
CA LEU A 1180 30.19 49.17 -1.70
C LEU A 1180 30.93 49.66 -0.45
N PRO A 1181 31.91 50.57 -0.60
CA PRO A 1181 31.64 51.95 -0.14
C PRO A 1181 32.21 53.10 -1.00
N LEU A 1182 31.65 54.29 -0.78
CA LEU A 1182 32.06 55.60 -1.32
C LEU A 1182 33.51 56.00 -1.02
N ILE A 1183 34.16 56.73 -1.94
CA ILE A 1183 35.11 57.82 -1.60
C ILE A 1183 34.89 59.03 -2.51
N MET A 1184 34.63 60.20 -1.90
CA MET A 1184 34.71 61.52 -2.56
C MET A 1184 36.11 62.12 -2.47
N ARG A 1185 36.50 62.93 -3.47
CA ARG A 1185 37.07 64.30 -3.39
C ARG A 1185 37.50 64.72 -4.80
N ALA A 1186 37.31 65.93 -5.35
CA ALA A 1186 37.00 67.29 -4.90
C ALA A 1186 38.06 68.25 -5.49
N SER A 1187 37.72 68.91 -6.60
CA SER A 1187 38.10 70.28 -6.94
C SER A 1187 37.24 70.79 -8.09
#